data_AF-A0A9P4QHM1-F1
#
_entry.id   AF-A0A9P4QHM1-F1
#
_cell.length_a   1.000
_cell.length_b   1.000
_cell.length_c   1.000
_cell.angle_alpha   90.00
_cell.angle_beta   90.00
_cell.angle_gamma   90.00
#
_symmetry.space_group_name_H-M   'P 1'
#
loop_
_entity.id
_entity.type
_entity.pdbx_description
1 polymer ?
#
loop_
_entity_poly.entity_id
_entity_poly.type
_entity_poly.pdbx_seq_one_letter_code
_entity_poly.pdbx_strand_id
1 'polypeptide(L)'
;MGLPDKIEARLFIDGEFCESSNGKTFPIKNPSTLKLVADVHEASEQDTDRAVAAAKAAFPAWSALSPDQRGAYFKKLAALIREHNDEFAALEAASMGKPVGGFFDAYAAAAKFDHCAEVGYIVQGTTSVQTPGYLNMTLRQPFGVVAGIIPWNVPLLFLAGKTAPALITGNTVVLKSSEKAPLTARASLCLSSAKFATLVQKAGFPKGVFNIITGFGNVSGSILSHHMDVRALSFTGSGRTGRLIQAAAAKSNLKQVFLELGGKSPAVVFEDADLEQAVKETAYSIQWNSGQVCMANSRVYVQDTISEKYIELFKEHMKSVTMGDPLEKGVDHGPQADEVQHKAVLRYLEMGKQSGDLVLGGAAPSDREGYYIQPTIFTNTPEDAAVMKEEIFGPVVNINVFKTEEEVLEKANNTEYGLYAAVYTKNIDRALRFAKGLEAGTVGVNCTSPSLAKDMPFGGYKASGTGREGEPLYSLNNFLEIKTHPRSLQRQPPSSLATPTTDRASLPGPCRYCARTGAACRIATPRRKRPYYHVTEEEYQCSMRILEHFYPDRELNLQSLRAIAREITDGAAGTSPREQTPTSSTQEPLLLGEDDCPQDAEPVVETVKDLHEPLGCMMKDSRGRFRYIGAHSEIPFNAAVCSIGDQSLKDPSIISPPKIGSYPPALPTPSSSAGASPADEMYYLPPRQACDYYISRFLEDVHCTYWFYSIENFLNRVNDTYSESAPSSSSSWLCSLYAIFAIGSADSNLQSEQSPGYPPPPSVMDERSSTDYISLAKQLVPAVYDEAEIDSIRALAMMSIALENICSRVSSYLYMGASVQMAYSLGLHRDQMPESGASMEREQHRRIWWTLFSLDQEIASRGGSPTLIDERFLKIDTPLPSEQMLYPGMHTPLSWLTTSLSLCRLKRDIIQAVYLERSAQNRSVSFSTISNLLLSLQKWLQLIPPHLKHDVPSPPTHKRAVAVLHLHYWGSTILLTRPFLLYLVLKYSTLTSSKKIWFERMGKTCIDAAQKSLAILQQMAADNTLSSLTAFDSTCLLRLVMIFILAFAHTRLQQYRASIEAGMEVLRSMKQVGFCKMVTEETPMRLVDVGITDSNKVGAGVLLDDDLIAQLWGNFDPNFMTPLQTQQSMDLAFDDSSSFDLNSEILQFTNLDDSIVIDPSQVYSNYDYK
;
A
#
# COMPACT_ATOMS: atom_id res chain seq x y z
N MET A 1 10.63 -40.87 -31.83
CA MET A 1 9.23 -40.62 -32.26
C MET A 1 9.23 -40.47 -33.78
N GLY A 2 8.12 -40.73 -34.47
CA GLY A 2 8.08 -40.63 -35.95
C GLY A 2 7.66 -39.23 -36.42
N LEU A 3 8.24 -38.77 -37.52
CA LEU A 3 7.65 -37.68 -38.32
C LEU A 3 6.36 -38.19 -38.98
N PRO A 4 5.28 -37.39 -39.03
CA PRO A 4 4.03 -37.81 -39.68
C PRO A 4 4.12 -37.75 -41.21
N ASP A 5 3.40 -38.66 -41.88
CA ASP A 5 3.54 -38.97 -43.31
C ASP A 5 3.26 -37.83 -44.30
N LYS A 6 2.59 -36.74 -43.86
CA LYS A 6 2.25 -35.58 -44.70
C LYS A 6 2.41 -34.28 -43.93
N ILE A 7 3.36 -33.44 -44.36
CA ILE A 7 3.61 -32.12 -43.79
C ILE A 7 2.84 -31.07 -44.59
N GLU A 8 1.96 -30.30 -43.95
CA GLU A 8 1.22 -29.23 -44.64
C GLU A 8 2.11 -28.01 -44.88
N ALA A 9 2.13 -27.51 -46.13
CA ALA A 9 3.11 -26.55 -46.67
C ALA A 9 2.57 -25.10 -46.74
N ARG A 10 1.24 -24.95 -46.65
CA ARG A 10 0.48 -23.73 -47.00
C ARG A 10 0.37 -22.68 -45.89
N LEU A 11 -0.08 -21.49 -46.28
CA LEU A 11 -0.40 -20.34 -45.41
C LEU A 11 -1.80 -20.52 -44.80
N PHE A 12 -2.07 -19.92 -43.63
CA PHE A 12 -3.40 -19.94 -43.00
C PHE A 12 -3.99 -18.53 -42.93
N ILE A 13 -4.95 -18.26 -43.80
CA ILE A 13 -5.57 -16.94 -43.98
C ILE A 13 -7.08 -17.12 -44.00
N ASP A 14 -7.82 -16.27 -43.29
CA ASP A 14 -9.29 -16.29 -43.22
C ASP A 14 -9.90 -17.66 -42.80
N GLY A 15 -9.16 -18.42 -41.99
CA GLY A 15 -9.58 -19.76 -41.54
C GLY A 15 -9.36 -20.90 -42.55
N GLU A 16 -8.65 -20.66 -43.65
CA GLU A 16 -8.41 -21.62 -44.73
C GLU A 16 -6.92 -21.74 -45.11
N PHE A 17 -6.55 -22.91 -45.65
CA PHE A 17 -5.19 -23.19 -46.13
C PHE A 17 -5.03 -22.77 -47.58
N CYS A 18 -4.14 -21.81 -47.84
CA CYS A 18 -3.88 -21.29 -49.18
C CYS A 18 -2.39 -21.32 -49.54
N GLU A 19 -2.12 -21.59 -50.81
CA GLU A 19 -0.78 -21.46 -51.38
C GLU A 19 -0.37 -19.98 -51.46
N SER A 20 0.93 -19.71 -51.57
CA SER A 20 1.42 -18.34 -51.82
C SER A 20 0.88 -17.83 -53.16
N SER A 21 0.42 -16.58 -53.20
CA SER A 21 -0.16 -15.98 -54.42
C SER A 21 0.81 -15.89 -55.60
N ASN A 22 2.11 -15.92 -55.34
CA ASN A 22 3.17 -15.93 -56.36
C ASN A 22 3.81 -17.32 -56.56
N GLY A 23 3.27 -18.37 -55.92
CA GLY A 23 3.74 -19.75 -56.00
C GLY A 23 5.09 -20.03 -55.33
N LYS A 24 5.74 -19.06 -54.68
CA LYS A 24 7.07 -19.26 -54.10
C LYS A 24 7.03 -20.17 -52.88
N THR A 25 8.07 -20.99 -52.79
CA THR A 25 8.38 -21.84 -51.63
C THR A 25 9.86 -21.72 -51.29
N PHE A 26 10.24 -22.15 -50.08
CA PHE A 26 11.62 -22.26 -49.64
C PHE A 26 11.86 -23.57 -48.88
N PRO A 27 13.00 -24.25 -49.10
CA PRO A 27 13.26 -25.57 -48.54
C PRO A 27 13.72 -25.49 -47.08
N ILE A 28 13.16 -26.34 -46.23
CA ILE A 28 13.66 -26.54 -44.86
C ILE A 28 14.37 -27.87 -44.75
N LYS A 29 15.61 -27.79 -44.25
CA LYS A 29 16.48 -28.95 -44.02
C LYS A 29 16.55 -29.25 -42.54
N ASN A 30 16.61 -30.52 -42.18
CA ASN A 30 16.87 -30.92 -40.81
C ASN A 30 18.33 -30.56 -40.45
N PRO A 31 18.59 -29.77 -39.39
CA PRO A 31 19.94 -29.36 -39.04
C PRO A 31 20.86 -30.49 -38.55
N SER A 32 20.35 -31.66 -38.14
CA SER A 32 21.17 -32.83 -37.78
C SER A 32 21.59 -33.67 -38.98
N THR A 33 20.72 -33.81 -39.99
CA THR A 33 20.94 -34.71 -41.13
C THR A 33 21.11 -34.02 -42.49
N LEU A 34 20.96 -32.69 -42.54
CA LEU A 34 21.00 -31.83 -43.74
C LEU A 34 19.99 -32.18 -44.86
N LYS A 35 19.13 -33.18 -44.64
CA LYS A 35 18.09 -33.65 -45.57
C LYS A 35 16.90 -32.69 -45.59
N LEU A 36 16.27 -32.56 -46.77
CA LEU A 36 15.02 -31.81 -46.93
C LEU A 36 13.90 -32.46 -46.10
N VAL A 37 13.15 -31.62 -45.37
CA VAL A 37 11.99 -32.03 -44.55
C VAL A 37 10.70 -31.65 -45.26
N ALA A 38 10.56 -30.39 -45.68
CA ALA A 38 9.47 -29.90 -46.52
C ALA A 38 9.84 -28.57 -47.20
N ASP A 39 9.15 -28.27 -48.31
CA ASP A 39 9.14 -26.95 -48.91
C ASP A 39 7.97 -26.13 -48.33
N VAL A 40 8.24 -24.92 -47.85
CA VAL A 40 7.27 -24.05 -47.16
C VAL A 40 6.90 -22.86 -48.04
N HIS A 41 5.62 -22.51 -48.14
CA HIS A 41 5.20 -21.34 -48.93
C HIS A 41 5.70 -20.02 -48.32
N GLU A 42 6.26 -19.16 -49.17
CA GLU A 42 6.65 -17.79 -48.85
C GLU A 42 5.47 -16.85 -49.11
N ALA A 43 4.88 -16.29 -48.05
CA ALA A 43 3.84 -15.26 -48.16
C ALA A 43 4.39 -14.03 -48.88
N SER A 44 3.70 -13.65 -49.96
CA SER A 44 3.97 -12.42 -50.68
C SER A 44 3.43 -11.19 -49.94
N GLU A 45 3.64 -10.01 -50.54
CA GLU A 45 2.93 -8.78 -50.16
C GLU A 45 1.41 -8.96 -50.21
N GLN A 46 0.89 -9.50 -51.31
CA GLN A 46 -0.54 -9.73 -51.49
C GLN A 46 -1.11 -10.71 -50.45
N ASP A 47 -0.34 -11.73 -50.03
CA ASP A 47 -0.78 -12.66 -48.98
C ASP A 47 -0.74 -12.03 -47.59
N THR A 48 0.24 -11.15 -47.34
CA THR A 48 0.33 -10.37 -46.10
C THR A 48 -0.85 -9.40 -45.99
N ASP A 49 -1.16 -8.68 -47.08
CA ASP A 49 -2.29 -7.75 -47.16
C ASP A 49 -3.63 -8.49 -47.05
N ARG A 50 -3.78 -9.66 -47.68
CA ARG A 50 -4.96 -10.54 -47.52
C ARG A 50 -5.15 -10.98 -46.07
N ALA A 51 -4.08 -11.33 -45.36
CA ALA A 51 -4.14 -11.72 -43.95
C ALA A 51 -4.56 -10.54 -43.05
N VAL A 52 -4.03 -9.33 -43.31
CA VAL A 52 -4.44 -8.12 -42.58
C VAL A 52 -5.88 -7.71 -42.90
N ALA A 53 -6.31 -7.84 -44.15
CA ALA A 53 -7.69 -7.59 -44.56
C ALA A 53 -8.70 -8.55 -43.90
N ALA A 54 -8.36 -9.85 -43.81
CA ALA A 54 -9.16 -10.85 -43.10
C ALA A 54 -9.26 -10.54 -41.60
N ALA A 55 -8.14 -10.20 -40.95
CA ALA A 55 -8.12 -9.73 -39.56
C ALA A 55 -9.02 -8.50 -39.34
N LYS A 56 -8.89 -7.50 -40.20
CA LYS A 56 -9.68 -6.27 -40.17
C LYS A 56 -11.18 -6.52 -40.35
N ALA A 57 -11.56 -7.48 -41.20
CA ALA A 57 -12.96 -7.88 -41.40
C ALA A 57 -13.53 -8.64 -40.19
N ALA A 58 -12.74 -9.48 -39.53
CA ALA A 58 -13.16 -10.26 -38.36
C ALA A 58 -13.25 -9.45 -37.05
N PHE A 59 -12.46 -8.37 -36.94
CA PHE A 59 -12.32 -7.59 -35.71
C PHE A 59 -13.64 -7.08 -35.08
N PRO A 60 -14.62 -6.52 -35.81
CA PRO A 60 -15.87 -6.04 -35.22
C PRO A 60 -16.69 -7.15 -34.53
N ALA A 61 -16.69 -8.36 -35.09
CA ALA A 61 -17.41 -9.50 -34.50
C ALA A 61 -16.67 -10.08 -33.28
N TRP A 62 -15.34 -10.15 -33.33
CA TRP A 62 -14.52 -10.71 -32.25
C TRP A 62 -14.40 -9.80 -31.02
N SER A 63 -14.25 -8.50 -31.25
CA SER A 63 -14.17 -7.49 -30.18
C SER A 63 -15.51 -7.30 -29.44
N ALA A 64 -16.64 -7.60 -30.09
CA ALA A 64 -17.97 -7.53 -29.49
C ALA A 64 -18.29 -8.69 -28.52
N LEU A 65 -17.52 -9.77 -28.53
CA LEU A 65 -17.67 -10.88 -27.57
C LEU A 65 -17.26 -10.45 -26.15
N SER A 66 -17.78 -11.12 -25.12
CA SER A 66 -17.24 -10.99 -23.76
C SER A 66 -15.90 -11.74 -23.61
N PRO A 67 -15.07 -11.39 -22.61
CA PRO A 67 -13.87 -12.17 -22.31
C PRO A 67 -14.17 -13.66 -22.04
N ASP A 68 -15.25 -14.00 -21.34
CA ASP A 68 -15.70 -15.41 -21.15
C ASP A 68 -15.94 -16.13 -22.48
N GLN A 69 -16.65 -15.48 -23.39
CA GLN A 69 -16.96 -16.04 -24.72
C GLN A 69 -15.69 -16.26 -25.54
N ARG A 70 -14.68 -15.39 -25.42
CA ARG A 70 -13.36 -15.59 -26.01
C ARG A 70 -12.57 -16.71 -25.31
N GLY A 71 -12.62 -16.76 -23.98
CA GLY A 71 -11.95 -17.77 -23.15
C GLY A 71 -12.41 -19.20 -23.42
N ALA A 72 -13.68 -19.42 -23.80
CA ALA A 72 -14.18 -20.73 -24.20
C ALA A 72 -13.38 -21.35 -25.39
N TYR A 73 -13.00 -20.55 -26.38
CA TYR A 73 -12.17 -21.01 -27.49
C TYR A 73 -10.73 -21.32 -27.05
N PHE A 74 -10.21 -20.57 -26.08
CA PHE A 74 -8.85 -20.73 -25.56
C PHE A 74 -8.71 -22.03 -24.77
N LYS A 75 -9.66 -22.33 -23.86
CA LYS A 75 -9.64 -23.58 -23.06
C LYS A 75 -9.71 -24.83 -23.95
N LYS A 76 -10.53 -24.78 -25.01
CA LYS A 76 -10.61 -25.85 -26.01
C LYS A 76 -9.34 -25.99 -26.85
N LEU A 77 -8.70 -24.89 -27.21
CA LEU A 77 -7.40 -24.88 -27.90
C LEU A 77 -6.28 -25.43 -27.01
N ALA A 78 -6.23 -25.04 -25.73
CA ALA A 78 -5.24 -25.49 -24.76
C ALA A 78 -5.31 -27.01 -24.51
N ALA A 79 -6.52 -27.57 -24.37
CA ALA A 79 -6.72 -29.02 -24.30
C ALA A 79 -6.14 -29.74 -25.53
N LEU A 80 -6.49 -29.28 -26.74
CA LEU A 80 -6.03 -29.86 -27.99
C LEU A 80 -4.51 -29.74 -28.19
N ILE A 81 -3.85 -28.69 -27.68
CA ILE A 81 -2.39 -28.54 -27.71
C ILE A 81 -1.71 -29.62 -26.85
N ARG A 82 -2.23 -29.88 -25.64
CA ARG A 82 -1.67 -30.91 -24.73
C ARG A 82 -1.72 -32.30 -25.33
N GLU A 83 -2.82 -32.65 -26.00
CA GLU A 83 -3.02 -33.95 -26.66
C GLU A 83 -1.97 -34.27 -27.73
N HIS A 84 -1.27 -33.27 -28.28
CA HIS A 84 -0.36 -33.44 -29.41
C HIS A 84 1.11 -33.16 -29.07
N ASN A 85 1.48 -33.06 -27.78
CA ASN A 85 2.83 -32.72 -27.31
C ASN A 85 3.96 -33.46 -28.03
N ASP A 86 3.84 -34.78 -28.19
CA ASP A 86 4.89 -35.63 -28.77
C ASP A 86 5.11 -35.39 -30.27
N GLU A 87 4.06 -34.97 -30.98
CA GLU A 87 4.13 -34.56 -32.38
C GLU A 87 4.80 -33.19 -32.52
N PHE A 88 4.47 -32.25 -31.62
CA PHE A 88 5.20 -30.97 -31.54
C PHE A 88 6.69 -31.20 -31.29
N ALA A 89 7.05 -32.07 -30.33
CA ALA A 89 8.44 -32.40 -30.00
C ALA A 89 9.21 -32.92 -31.22
N ALA A 90 8.66 -33.91 -31.93
CA ALA A 90 9.28 -34.51 -33.11
C ALA A 90 9.54 -33.48 -34.24
N LEU A 91 8.70 -32.44 -34.33
CA LEU A 91 8.82 -31.39 -35.34
C LEU A 91 9.82 -30.30 -34.97
N GLU A 92 9.91 -29.91 -33.70
CA GLU A 92 10.98 -29.04 -33.19
C GLU A 92 12.35 -29.70 -33.43
N ALA A 93 12.46 -31.00 -33.11
CA ALA A 93 13.65 -31.81 -33.34
C ALA A 93 14.04 -31.87 -34.82
N ALA A 94 13.10 -32.21 -35.71
CA ALA A 94 13.38 -32.39 -37.13
C ALA A 94 13.70 -31.08 -37.90
N SER A 95 13.40 -29.91 -37.34
CA SER A 95 13.51 -28.64 -38.09
C SER A 95 14.34 -27.54 -37.46
N MET A 96 14.52 -27.56 -36.14
CA MET A 96 15.41 -26.65 -35.42
C MET A 96 16.53 -27.41 -34.70
N GLY A 97 16.37 -28.71 -34.49
CA GLY A 97 17.36 -29.56 -33.83
C GLY A 97 17.17 -29.63 -32.30
N LYS A 98 16.05 -29.16 -31.76
CA LYS A 98 15.80 -29.21 -30.31
C LYS A 98 15.49 -30.64 -29.85
N PRO A 99 16.24 -31.21 -28.89
CA PRO A 99 16.03 -32.61 -28.50
C PRO A 99 14.66 -32.87 -27.87
N VAL A 100 14.03 -33.99 -28.26
CA VAL A 100 12.69 -34.37 -27.78
C VAL A 100 12.65 -34.66 -26.27
N GLY A 101 13.77 -35.06 -25.66
CA GLY A 101 13.85 -35.42 -24.24
C GLY A 101 13.54 -34.26 -23.28
N GLY A 102 13.83 -33.02 -23.69
CA GLY A 102 13.59 -31.80 -22.91
C GLY A 102 12.40 -30.96 -23.38
N PHE A 103 11.50 -31.51 -24.19
CA PHE A 103 10.41 -30.75 -24.79
C PHE A 103 9.22 -30.57 -23.84
N PHE A 104 8.94 -29.33 -23.43
CA PHE A 104 7.79 -28.96 -22.59
C PHE A 104 6.94 -27.81 -23.17
N ASP A 105 7.32 -27.25 -24.32
CA ASP A 105 6.78 -25.99 -24.83
C ASP A 105 5.27 -26.06 -25.10
N ALA A 106 4.73 -27.23 -25.48
CA ALA A 106 3.29 -27.39 -25.71
C ALA A 106 2.49 -27.27 -24.40
N TYR A 107 2.99 -27.83 -23.29
CA TYR A 107 2.36 -27.66 -21.98
C TYR A 107 2.45 -26.20 -21.50
N ALA A 108 3.60 -25.55 -21.70
CA ALA A 108 3.77 -24.13 -21.34
C ALA A 108 2.90 -23.19 -22.21
N ALA A 109 2.75 -23.48 -23.50
CA ALA A 109 1.85 -22.76 -24.41
C ALA A 109 0.38 -22.96 -24.03
N ALA A 110 -0.04 -24.20 -23.75
CA ALA A 110 -1.41 -24.49 -23.29
C ALA A 110 -1.73 -23.78 -21.96
N ALA A 111 -0.78 -23.75 -21.02
CA ALA A 111 -0.94 -23.01 -19.75
C ALA A 111 -1.15 -21.51 -19.98
N LYS A 112 -0.41 -20.88 -20.92
CA LYS A 112 -0.63 -19.47 -21.29
C LYS A 112 -2.03 -19.21 -21.87
N PHE A 113 -2.58 -20.12 -22.68
CA PHE A 113 -3.94 -19.99 -23.20
C PHE A 113 -5.00 -20.16 -22.10
N ASP A 114 -4.87 -21.14 -21.22
CA ASP A 114 -5.81 -21.33 -20.10
C ASP A 114 -5.79 -20.13 -19.13
N HIS A 115 -4.60 -19.64 -18.76
CA HIS A 115 -4.49 -18.44 -17.93
C HIS A 115 -5.12 -17.21 -18.60
N CYS A 116 -4.78 -16.94 -19.87
CA CYS A 116 -5.39 -15.83 -20.61
C CYS A 116 -6.91 -15.96 -20.73
N ALA A 117 -7.48 -17.16 -20.71
CA ALA A 117 -8.92 -17.37 -20.72
C ALA A 117 -9.61 -16.89 -19.43
N GLU A 118 -8.87 -16.73 -18.33
CA GLU A 118 -9.39 -16.39 -17.00
C GLU A 118 -9.15 -14.92 -16.64
N VAL A 119 -7.99 -14.36 -17.00
CA VAL A 119 -7.65 -12.95 -16.67
C VAL A 119 -8.27 -11.89 -17.59
N GLY A 120 -9.12 -12.28 -18.54
CA GLY A 120 -9.68 -11.38 -19.54
C GLY A 120 -10.55 -10.23 -18.98
N TYR A 121 -11.10 -10.36 -17.78
CA TYR A 121 -11.89 -9.32 -17.12
C TYR A 121 -11.06 -8.25 -16.39
N ILE A 122 -9.82 -8.57 -16.00
CA ILE A 122 -8.90 -7.69 -15.24
C ILE A 122 -8.54 -6.40 -16.05
N VAL A 123 -8.87 -6.37 -17.34
CA VAL A 123 -8.69 -5.22 -18.24
C VAL A 123 -9.75 -4.14 -17.96
N GLN A 124 -9.47 -3.27 -16.98
CA GLN A 124 -10.38 -2.18 -16.60
C GLN A 124 -9.88 -0.78 -16.98
N GLY A 125 -10.83 0.09 -17.34
CA GLY A 125 -10.63 1.53 -17.47
C GLY A 125 -10.46 2.24 -16.12
N THR A 126 -10.16 3.53 -16.15
CA THR A 126 -10.06 4.39 -14.95
C THR A 126 -11.01 5.58 -15.05
N THR A 127 -11.65 5.98 -13.95
CA THR A 127 -12.52 7.16 -13.90
C THR A 127 -11.90 8.26 -13.06
N SER A 128 -12.05 9.52 -13.51
CA SER A 128 -11.57 10.71 -12.80
C SER A 128 -12.60 11.83 -12.87
N VAL A 129 -12.89 12.45 -11.74
CA VAL A 129 -13.74 13.65 -11.61
C VAL A 129 -12.92 14.90 -11.27
N GLN A 130 -11.59 14.84 -11.45
CA GLN A 130 -10.66 15.93 -11.11
C GLN A 130 -10.84 17.18 -11.99
N THR A 131 -11.47 17.06 -13.17
CA THR A 131 -11.82 18.21 -14.03
C THR A 131 -13.22 18.71 -13.68
N PRO A 132 -13.38 19.93 -13.12
CA PRO A 132 -14.70 20.42 -12.71
C PRO A 132 -15.70 20.45 -13.88
N GLY A 133 -16.90 19.92 -13.65
CA GLY A 133 -17.97 19.85 -14.65
C GLY A 133 -17.87 18.69 -15.65
N TYR A 134 -16.87 17.82 -15.56
CA TYR A 134 -16.68 16.66 -16.43
C TYR A 134 -16.54 15.37 -15.62
N LEU A 135 -17.24 14.31 -16.03
CA LEU A 135 -16.87 12.94 -15.68
C LEU A 135 -15.87 12.44 -16.73
N ASN A 136 -14.59 12.33 -16.38
CA ASN A 136 -13.62 11.70 -17.28
C ASN A 136 -13.62 10.19 -17.03
N MET A 137 -13.67 9.40 -18.09
CA MET A 137 -13.44 7.96 -18.03
C MET A 137 -12.43 7.58 -19.11
N THR A 138 -11.49 6.71 -18.79
CA THR A 138 -10.66 6.02 -19.78
C THR A 138 -11.27 4.67 -20.09
N LEU A 139 -11.29 4.32 -21.37
CA LEU A 139 -11.68 3.00 -21.86
C LEU A 139 -10.41 2.32 -22.36
N ARG A 140 -10.11 1.11 -21.89
CA ARG A 140 -9.09 0.26 -22.50
C ARG A 140 -9.74 -0.51 -23.63
N GLN A 141 -9.37 -0.22 -24.87
CA GLN A 141 -9.97 -0.81 -26.07
C GLN A 141 -8.89 -1.54 -26.88
N PRO A 142 -9.19 -2.66 -27.55
CA PRO A 142 -8.24 -3.30 -28.45
C PRO A 142 -7.81 -2.35 -29.59
N PHE A 143 -6.54 -2.42 -29.98
CA PHE A 143 -5.95 -1.71 -31.13
C PHE A 143 -6.64 -2.02 -32.48
N GLY A 144 -7.21 -3.22 -32.64
CA GLY A 144 -7.81 -3.67 -33.89
C GLY A 144 -7.09 -4.88 -34.47
N VAL A 145 -6.32 -4.66 -35.55
CA VAL A 145 -5.40 -5.65 -36.11
C VAL A 145 -4.01 -5.45 -35.49
N VAL A 146 -3.45 -6.53 -34.94
CA VAL A 146 -2.10 -6.54 -34.38
C VAL A 146 -1.26 -7.62 -35.02
N ALA A 147 0.04 -7.35 -35.16
CA ALA A 147 1.00 -8.29 -35.73
C ALA A 147 1.88 -8.91 -34.64
N GLY A 148 2.14 -10.21 -34.76
CA GLY A 148 3.15 -10.89 -33.95
C GLY A 148 4.25 -11.42 -34.85
N ILE A 149 5.52 -11.16 -34.54
CA ILE A 149 6.66 -11.73 -35.25
C ILE A 149 7.49 -12.53 -34.24
N ILE A 150 7.61 -13.84 -34.47
CA ILE A 150 8.24 -14.78 -33.54
C ILE A 150 9.59 -15.31 -34.05
N PRO A 151 10.55 -15.61 -33.15
CA PRO A 151 11.83 -16.22 -33.49
C PRO A 151 11.65 -17.71 -33.77
N TRP A 152 12.76 -18.40 -34.02
CA TRP A 152 12.81 -19.82 -34.39
C TRP A 152 13.15 -20.75 -33.20
N ASN A 153 13.58 -20.23 -32.06
CA ASN A 153 14.22 -21.02 -30.99
C ASN A 153 13.25 -21.63 -29.95
N VAL A 154 12.16 -20.93 -29.59
CA VAL A 154 11.11 -21.44 -28.68
C VAL A 154 9.72 -21.02 -29.20
N PRO A 155 9.38 -21.32 -30.47
CA PRO A 155 8.37 -20.55 -31.19
C PRO A 155 6.93 -20.84 -30.75
N LEU A 156 6.62 -22.04 -30.25
CA LEU A 156 5.30 -22.37 -29.72
C LEU A 156 5.00 -21.55 -28.45
N LEU A 157 6.01 -21.31 -27.61
CA LEU A 157 5.91 -20.50 -26.40
C LEU A 157 5.75 -18.99 -26.70
N PHE A 158 6.45 -18.49 -27.72
CA PHE A 158 6.31 -17.10 -28.19
C PHE A 158 5.01 -16.88 -28.97
N LEU A 159 4.52 -17.88 -29.71
CA LEU A 159 3.20 -17.84 -30.31
C LEU A 159 2.13 -17.65 -29.24
N ALA A 160 2.10 -18.51 -28.22
CA ALA A 160 1.13 -18.39 -27.13
C ALA A 160 1.31 -17.06 -26.38
N GLY A 161 2.57 -16.67 -26.09
CA GLY A 161 2.92 -15.43 -25.42
C GLY A 161 2.42 -14.16 -26.12
N LYS A 162 2.41 -14.12 -27.46
CA LYS A 162 1.94 -12.96 -28.23
C LYS A 162 0.46 -13.04 -28.61
N THR A 163 -0.03 -14.22 -28.97
CA THR A 163 -1.40 -14.37 -29.52
C THR A 163 -2.47 -14.44 -28.44
N ALA A 164 -2.23 -15.14 -27.32
CA ALA A 164 -3.21 -15.24 -26.24
C ALA A 164 -3.61 -13.87 -25.64
N PRO A 165 -2.68 -12.99 -25.19
CA PRO A 165 -3.04 -11.68 -24.65
C PRO A 165 -3.65 -10.73 -25.70
N ALA A 166 -3.19 -10.81 -26.96
CA ALA A 166 -3.79 -10.03 -28.05
C ALA A 166 -5.24 -10.43 -28.34
N LEU A 167 -5.53 -11.73 -28.38
CA LEU A 167 -6.85 -12.24 -28.71
C LEU A 167 -7.85 -12.04 -27.57
N ILE A 168 -7.46 -12.21 -26.29
CA ILE A 168 -8.40 -12.07 -25.16
C ILE A 168 -8.81 -10.62 -24.93
N THR A 169 -7.91 -9.67 -25.21
CA THR A 169 -8.21 -8.23 -25.22
C THR A 169 -9.15 -7.82 -26.36
N GLY A 170 -9.44 -8.72 -27.31
CA GLY A 170 -10.39 -8.52 -28.40
C GLY A 170 -9.75 -8.07 -29.71
N ASN A 171 -8.42 -8.08 -29.84
CA ASN A 171 -7.74 -7.84 -31.11
C ASN A 171 -7.85 -9.06 -32.04
N THR A 172 -7.55 -8.82 -33.32
CA THR A 172 -7.31 -9.88 -34.32
C THR A 172 -5.84 -9.92 -34.68
N VAL A 173 -5.31 -11.12 -34.94
CA VAL A 173 -3.87 -11.34 -35.03
C VAL A 173 -3.43 -11.81 -36.42
N VAL A 174 -2.36 -11.19 -36.93
CA VAL A 174 -1.55 -11.72 -38.04
C VAL A 174 -0.18 -12.11 -37.49
N LEU A 175 0.08 -13.41 -37.38
CA LEU A 175 1.33 -13.96 -36.86
C LEU A 175 2.29 -14.32 -38.01
N LYS A 176 3.51 -13.81 -37.96
CA LYS A 176 4.60 -14.17 -38.87
C LYS A 176 5.63 -15.05 -38.16
N SER A 177 5.75 -16.27 -38.67
CA SER A 177 6.75 -17.27 -38.27
C SER A 177 8.15 -16.91 -38.79
N SER A 178 9.21 -17.17 -38.01
CA SER A 178 10.59 -17.13 -38.54
C SER A 178 10.80 -18.16 -39.66
N GLU A 179 11.65 -17.81 -40.62
CA GLU A 179 12.05 -18.59 -41.79
C GLU A 179 13.18 -19.61 -41.54
N LYS A 180 13.89 -19.58 -40.39
CA LYS A 180 14.93 -20.58 -40.08
C LYS A 180 14.31 -21.94 -39.75
N ALA A 181 13.46 -21.96 -38.72
CA ALA A 181 12.67 -23.13 -38.34
C ALA A 181 11.16 -22.84 -38.47
N PRO A 182 10.64 -22.57 -39.69
CA PRO A 182 9.21 -22.47 -39.95
C PRO A 182 8.58 -23.86 -40.00
N LEU A 183 9.31 -24.95 -39.74
CA LEU A 183 8.71 -26.23 -39.41
C LEU A 183 8.61 -26.44 -37.88
N THR A 184 9.05 -25.46 -37.08
CA THR A 184 8.65 -25.32 -35.68
C THR A 184 7.62 -24.19 -35.55
N ALA A 185 8.01 -22.97 -35.94
CA ALA A 185 7.14 -21.80 -35.94
C ALA A 185 6.00 -21.86 -37.00
N ARG A 186 6.05 -22.83 -37.93
CA ARG A 186 4.97 -23.20 -38.87
C ARG A 186 5.02 -24.69 -39.30
N ALA A 187 5.51 -25.64 -38.50
CA ALA A 187 5.04 -27.05 -38.59
C ALA A 187 4.70 -27.65 -37.22
N SER A 188 5.40 -27.28 -36.14
CA SER A 188 4.75 -27.05 -34.83
C SER A 188 3.72 -25.90 -34.86
N LEU A 189 3.41 -25.36 -36.05
CA LEU A 189 2.19 -24.60 -36.40
C LEU A 189 1.65 -24.88 -37.84
N CYS A 190 2.02 -26.00 -38.50
CA CYS A 190 1.36 -26.43 -39.77
C CYS A 190 1.16 -27.93 -40.01
N LEU A 191 2.03 -28.79 -39.52
CA LEU A 191 1.52 -30.09 -39.08
C LEU A 191 0.58 -29.90 -37.90
N SER A 192 1.00 -29.05 -36.99
CA SER A 192 0.17 -28.24 -36.12
C SER A 192 -0.55 -27.08 -36.85
N SER A 193 -1.04 -27.31 -38.07
CA SER A 193 -2.29 -26.77 -38.59
C SER A 193 -3.14 -27.76 -39.40
N ALA A 194 -2.77 -29.04 -39.43
CA ALA A 194 -3.74 -30.13 -39.15
C ALA A 194 -4.04 -30.23 -37.63
N LYS A 195 -3.06 -29.85 -36.78
CA LYS A 195 -3.22 -29.41 -35.39
C LYS A 195 -3.23 -27.87 -35.27
N PHE A 196 -2.47 -27.17 -34.41
CA PHE A 196 -2.79 -25.79 -33.91
C PHE A 196 -3.76 -24.94 -34.75
N ALA A 197 -3.51 -24.54 -36.00
CA ALA A 197 -4.50 -23.68 -36.70
C ALA A 197 -5.79 -24.41 -37.17
N THR A 198 -5.78 -25.73 -37.34
CA THR A 198 -7.00 -26.56 -37.33
C THR A 198 -7.37 -27.07 -35.94
N LEU A 199 -6.54 -26.94 -34.89
CA LEU A 199 -7.05 -26.93 -33.51
C LEU A 199 -7.80 -25.63 -33.23
N VAL A 200 -7.46 -24.51 -33.87
CA VAL A 200 -8.18 -23.22 -33.86
C VAL A 200 -9.49 -23.37 -34.65
N GLN A 201 -9.44 -24.01 -35.83
CA GLN A 201 -10.65 -24.37 -36.59
C GLN A 201 -11.54 -25.38 -35.82
N LYS A 202 -10.97 -26.43 -35.22
CA LYS A 202 -11.68 -27.41 -34.36
C LYS A 202 -12.17 -26.79 -33.06
N ALA A 203 -11.42 -25.83 -32.48
CA ALA A 203 -11.84 -25.05 -31.31
C ALA A 203 -13.06 -24.19 -31.68
N GLY A 204 -13.07 -23.65 -32.90
CA GLY A 204 -14.19 -22.93 -33.50
C GLY A 204 -13.98 -21.42 -33.60
N PHE A 205 -12.73 -20.94 -33.56
CA PHE A 205 -12.45 -19.51 -33.72
C PHE A 205 -13.06 -18.98 -35.04
N PRO A 206 -13.65 -17.78 -35.03
CA PRO A 206 -14.20 -17.18 -36.25
C PRO A 206 -13.12 -16.98 -37.33
N LYS A 207 -13.53 -17.09 -38.59
CA LYS A 207 -12.67 -16.81 -39.74
C LYS A 207 -12.05 -15.41 -39.62
N GLY A 208 -10.79 -15.30 -40.03
CA GLY A 208 -10.01 -14.06 -39.99
C GLY A 208 -9.50 -13.63 -38.60
N VAL A 209 -9.97 -14.19 -37.48
CA VAL A 209 -9.50 -13.78 -36.14
C VAL A 209 -8.03 -14.12 -35.90
N PHE A 210 -7.60 -15.28 -36.40
CA PHE A 210 -6.24 -15.81 -36.27
C PHE A 210 -5.70 -16.11 -37.68
N ASN A 211 -4.66 -15.39 -38.11
CA ASN A 211 -3.99 -15.60 -39.41
C ASN A 211 -2.51 -15.88 -39.18
N ILE A 212 -1.94 -16.82 -39.95
CA ILE A 212 -0.55 -17.24 -39.82
C ILE A 212 0.10 -17.23 -41.20
N ILE A 213 1.20 -16.47 -41.31
CA ILE A 213 2.01 -16.38 -42.52
C ILE A 213 3.47 -16.79 -42.26
N THR A 214 4.10 -17.36 -43.28
CA THR A 214 5.53 -17.68 -43.33
C THR A 214 6.21 -16.89 -44.42
N GLY A 215 7.52 -16.71 -44.31
CA GLY A 215 8.34 -16.08 -45.36
C GLY A 215 9.54 -15.38 -44.75
N PHE A 216 10.39 -14.79 -45.57
CA PHE A 216 11.58 -14.08 -45.08
C PHE A 216 11.22 -12.75 -44.42
N GLY A 217 12.01 -12.34 -43.42
CA GLY A 217 11.77 -11.09 -42.68
C GLY A 217 11.84 -9.81 -43.54
N ASN A 218 12.57 -9.83 -44.67
CA ASN A 218 12.65 -8.72 -45.62
C ASN A 218 11.40 -8.55 -46.51
N VAL A 219 10.59 -9.61 -46.68
CA VAL A 219 9.31 -9.56 -47.41
C VAL A 219 8.17 -9.39 -46.39
N SER A 220 7.52 -10.46 -45.97
CA SER A 220 6.34 -10.42 -45.08
C SER A 220 6.57 -9.69 -43.76
N GLY A 221 7.76 -9.84 -43.14
CA GLY A 221 8.09 -9.15 -41.89
C GLY A 221 8.21 -7.62 -42.06
N SER A 222 8.86 -7.17 -43.13
CA SER A 222 8.98 -5.76 -43.50
C SER A 222 7.60 -5.16 -43.81
N ILE A 223 6.77 -5.90 -44.54
CA ILE A 223 5.44 -5.45 -44.96
C ILE A 223 4.53 -5.31 -43.74
N LEU A 224 4.44 -6.30 -42.84
CA LEU A 224 3.72 -6.15 -41.57
C LEU A 224 4.19 -4.94 -40.73
N SER A 225 5.50 -4.63 -40.77
CA SER A 225 6.08 -3.50 -40.04
C SER A 225 5.71 -2.15 -40.66
N HIS A 226 5.50 -2.08 -41.98
CA HIS A 226 5.05 -0.87 -42.68
C HIS A 226 3.53 -0.79 -42.86
N HIS A 227 2.79 -1.89 -42.75
CA HIS A 227 1.36 -1.95 -43.09
C HIS A 227 0.53 -0.96 -42.26
N MET A 228 -0.32 -0.18 -42.92
CA MET A 228 -1.03 0.96 -42.31
C MET A 228 -2.18 0.53 -41.39
N ASP A 229 -2.82 -0.61 -41.66
CA ASP A 229 -3.89 -1.17 -40.81
C ASP A 229 -3.39 -1.94 -39.57
N VAL A 230 -2.09 -2.27 -39.49
CA VAL A 230 -1.51 -2.91 -38.30
C VAL A 230 -1.26 -1.82 -37.26
N ARG A 231 -1.88 -1.92 -36.08
CA ARG A 231 -1.88 -0.85 -35.07
C ARG A 231 -0.92 -1.08 -33.90
N ALA A 232 -0.64 -2.35 -33.59
CA ALA A 232 0.45 -2.76 -32.71
C ALA A 232 1.20 -3.95 -33.29
N LEU A 233 2.50 -4.06 -33.00
CA LEU A 233 3.37 -5.13 -33.46
C LEU A 233 4.27 -5.60 -32.31
N SER A 234 4.20 -6.89 -31.96
CA SER A 234 5.11 -7.51 -30.98
C SER A 234 6.14 -8.38 -31.70
N PHE A 235 7.42 -8.06 -31.56
CA PHE A 235 8.55 -8.76 -32.17
C PHE A 235 9.44 -9.37 -31.11
N THR A 236 9.87 -10.62 -31.33
CA THR A 236 10.99 -11.22 -30.58
C THR A 236 12.09 -11.69 -31.53
N GLY A 237 13.34 -11.34 -31.25
CA GLY A 237 14.50 -11.74 -32.06
C GLY A 237 15.69 -10.79 -31.97
N SER A 238 16.52 -10.70 -33.02
CA SER A 238 17.78 -9.93 -32.95
C SER A 238 17.56 -8.41 -32.79
N GLY A 239 18.42 -7.75 -32.00
CA GLY A 239 18.41 -6.28 -31.84
C GLY A 239 18.76 -5.49 -33.10
N ARG A 240 19.28 -6.13 -34.16
CA ARG A 240 19.40 -5.53 -35.50
C ARG A 240 18.04 -5.46 -36.17
N THR A 241 17.27 -6.55 -36.14
CA THR A 241 15.93 -6.61 -36.73
C THR A 241 14.94 -5.75 -35.95
N GLY A 242 14.99 -5.75 -34.61
CA GLY A 242 14.16 -4.87 -33.78
C GLY A 242 14.31 -3.39 -34.13
N ARG A 243 15.55 -2.91 -34.35
CA ARG A 243 15.82 -1.55 -34.82
C ARG A 243 15.22 -1.25 -36.21
N LEU A 244 15.23 -2.21 -37.14
CA LEU A 244 14.61 -2.06 -38.46
C LEU A 244 13.08 -1.99 -38.36
N ILE A 245 12.47 -2.79 -37.49
CA ILE A 245 11.02 -2.79 -37.24
C ILE A 245 10.59 -1.48 -36.59
N GLN A 246 11.33 -0.98 -35.59
CA GLN A 246 11.08 0.33 -34.98
C GLN A 246 11.14 1.46 -36.01
N ALA A 247 12.14 1.42 -36.91
CA ALA A 247 12.27 2.39 -37.99
C ALA A 247 11.14 2.28 -39.04
N ALA A 248 10.65 1.08 -39.34
CA ALA A 248 9.52 0.84 -40.24
C ALA A 248 8.19 1.34 -39.65
N ALA A 249 7.96 1.11 -38.35
CA ALA A 249 6.82 1.65 -37.61
C ALA A 249 6.86 3.19 -37.58
N ALA A 250 8.02 3.78 -37.31
CA ALA A 250 8.23 5.23 -37.31
C ALA A 250 7.98 5.87 -38.69
N LYS A 251 8.30 5.16 -39.78
CA LYS A 251 8.12 5.63 -41.17
C LYS A 251 6.71 5.42 -41.74
N SER A 252 5.84 4.65 -41.08
CA SER A 252 4.52 4.27 -41.59
C SER A 252 3.39 5.00 -40.85
N ASN A 253 2.87 4.41 -39.79
CA ASN A 253 1.67 4.86 -39.07
C ASN A 253 1.91 5.10 -37.57
N LEU A 254 3.15 5.07 -37.10
CA LEU A 254 3.52 5.16 -35.68
C LEU A 254 2.85 4.04 -34.82
N LYS A 255 2.62 2.86 -35.40
CA LYS A 255 2.17 1.65 -34.68
C LYS A 255 3.01 1.40 -33.44
N GLN A 256 2.38 0.95 -32.36
CA GLN A 256 3.11 0.57 -31.14
C GLN A 256 3.96 -0.67 -31.42
N VAL A 257 5.20 -0.67 -30.94
CA VAL A 257 6.14 -1.77 -31.15
C VAL A 257 6.66 -2.26 -29.82
N PHE A 258 6.48 -3.55 -29.56
CA PHE A 258 7.01 -4.25 -28.40
C PHE A 258 8.16 -5.14 -28.86
N LEU A 259 9.31 -4.99 -28.21
CA LEU A 259 10.56 -5.63 -28.61
C LEU A 259 11.05 -6.49 -27.44
N GLU A 260 11.16 -7.80 -27.65
CA GLU A 260 11.95 -8.67 -26.78
C GLU A 260 13.17 -9.16 -27.55
N LEU A 261 14.34 -8.73 -27.13
CA LEU A 261 15.59 -8.87 -27.88
C LEU A 261 16.58 -9.76 -27.13
N GLY A 262 17.74 -9.97 -27.76
CA GLY A 262 18.82 -10.80 -27.21
C GLY A 262 19.36 -10.32 -25.86
N GLY A 263 20.18 -11.17 -25.24
CA GLY A 263 20.79 -10.92 -23.94
C GLY A 263 22.26 -11.31 -23.86
N LYS A 264 22.94 -10.76 -22.84
CA LYS A 264 24.29 -11.16 -22.43
C LYS A 264 24.34 -11.40 -20.93
N SER A 265 23.44 -12.28 -20.49
CA SER A 265 23.10 -12.50 -19.09
C SER A 265 24.30 -12.92 -18.24
N PRO A 266 24.65 -12.14 -17.19
CA PRO A 266 25.67 -12.54 -16.23
C PRO A 266 25.09 -13.50 -15.18
N ALA A 267 25.89 -14.45 -14.72
CA ALA A 267 25.70 -15.14 -13.45
C ALA A 267 26.90 -14.81 -12.54
N VAL A 268 26.65 -14.33 -11.32
CA VAL A 268 27.69 -14.02 -10.33
C VAL A 268 27.67 -15.10 -9.25
N VAL A 269 28.81 -15.70 -8.95
CA VAL A 269 28.96 -16.79 -7.97
C VAL A 269 29.97 -16.41 -6.91
N PHE A 270 29.49 -16.18 -5.69
CA PHE A 270 30.30 -15.88 -4.51
C PHE A 270 30.80 -17.17 -3.83
N GLU A 271 31.85 -17.04 -3.03
CA GLU A 271 32.50 -18.16 -2.32
C GLU A 271 31.59 -18.86 -1.29
N ASP A 272 30.57 -18.16 -0.80
CA ASP A 272 29.60 -18.67 0.16
C ASP A 272 28.40 -19.37 -0.50
N ALA A 273 28.32 -19.37 -1.83
CA ALA A 273 27.28 -20.07 -2.59
C ALA A 273 27.28 -21.59 -2.36
N ASP A 274 26.17 -22.25 -2.67
CA ASP A 274 26.22 -23.68 -2.98
C ASP A 274 26.90 -23.85 -4.35
N LEU A 275 28.16 -24.26 -4.30
CA LEU A 275 29.00 -24.38 -5.50
C LEU A 275 28.50 -25.45 -6.47
N GLU A 276 28.02 -26.58 -5.97
CA GLU A 276 27.58 -27.71 -6.81
C GLU A 276 26.25 -27.39 -7.48
N GLN A 277 25.31 -26.77 -6.75
CA GLN A 277 24.06 -26.27 -7.33
C GLN A 277 24.34 -25.16 -8.36
N ALA A 278 25.17 -24.16 -8.02
CA ALA A 278 25.48 -23.04 -8.91
C ALA A 278 26.12 -23.51 -10.23
N VAL A 279 27.08 -24.44 -10.17
CA VAL A 279 27.72 -25.03 -11.36
C VAL A 279 26.70 -25.82 -12.20
N LYS A 280 25.86 -26.64 -11.58
CA LYS A 280 24.81 -27.44 -12.26
C LYS A 280 23.82 -26.57 -13.02
N GLU A 281 23.30 -25.52 -12.38
CA GLU A 281 22.26 -24.67 -12.96
C GLU A 281 22.81 -23.75 -14.06
N THR A 282 23.99 -23.16 -13.86
CA THR A 282 24.62 -22.32 -14.88
C THR A 282 25.13 -23.11 -16.09
N ALA A 283 25.62 -24.34 -15.90
CA ALA A 283 25.95 -25.24 -17.01
C ALA A 283 24.69 -25.61 -17.80
N TYR A 284 23.60 -26.00 -17.11
CA TYR A 284 22.32 -26.29 -17.75
C TYR A 284 21.77 -25.07 -18.52
N SER A 285 21.90 -23.86 -17.99
CA SER A 285 21.45 -22.61 -18.64
C SER A 285 22.06 -22.40 -20.02
N ILE A 286 23.37 -22.61 -20.19
CA ILE A 286 24.06 -22.44 -21.49
C ILE A 286 23.96 -23.67 -22.40
N GLN A 287 23.70 -24.85 -21.85
CA GLN A 287 23.45 -26.07 -22.62
C GLN A 287 22.02 -26.14 -23.17
N TRP A 288 21.04 -25.59 -22.45
CA TRP A 288 19.63 -25.72 -22.82
C TRP A 288 19.38 -25.16 -24.23
N ASN A 289 18.70 -25.96 -25.07
CA ASN A 289 18.50 -25.69 -26.49
C ASN A 289 19.80 -25.40 -27.29
N SER A 290 20.90 -26.03 -26.89
CA SER A 290 22.25 -25.81 -27.43
C SER A 290 22.69 -24.34 -27.38
N GLY A 291 22.34 -23.64 -26.30
CA GLY A 291 22.66 -22.22 -26.04
C GLY A 291 21.88 -21.21 -26.88
N GLN A 292 20.85 -21.65 -27.62
CA GLN A 292 20.02 -20.81 -28.49
C GLN A 292 18.86 -20.17 -27.69
N VAL A 293 19.22 -19.46 -26.62
CA VAL A 293 18.31 -18.93 -25.58
C VAL A 293 18.74 -17.50 -25.22
N CYS A 294 17.83 -16.53 -25.34
CA CYS A 294 18.13 -15.10 -25.14
C CYS A 294 18.56 -14.75 -23.70
N MET A 295 18.18 -15.58 -22.74
CA MET A 295 18.42 -15.42 -21.30
C MET A 295 19.52 -16.36 -20.75
N ALA A 296 20.24 -17.09 -21.62
CA ALA A 296 21.32 -17.99 -21.21
C ALA A 296 22.50 -17.25 -20.58
N ASN A 297 23.06 -17.82 -19.51
CA ASN A 297 24.20 -17.26 -18.78
C ASN A 297 25.51 -17.45 -19.57
N SER A 298 25.69 -16.66 -20.63
CA SER A 298 26.90 -16.68 -21.47
C SER A 298 28.08 -15.89 -20.90
N ARG A 299 27.87 -15.19 -19.77
CA ARG A 299 28.92 -14.66 -18.89
C ARG A 299 28.72 -15.22 -17.49
N VAL A 300 29.77 -15.77 -16.91
CA VAL A 300 29.82 -16.20 -15.52
C VAL A 300 30.98 -15.48 -14.86
N TYR A 301 30.74 -14.93 -13.68
CA TYR A 301 31.73 -14.29 -12.83
C TYR A 301 31.85 -15.09 -11.53
N VAL A 302 33.05 -15.54 -11.19
CA VAL A 302 33.31 -16.41 -10.03
C VAL A 302 34.34 -15.75 -9.11
N GLN A 303 34.12 -15.81 -7.80
CA GLN A 303 35.05 -15.24 -6.83
C GLN A 303 36.40 -16.00 -6.84
N ASP A 304 37.51 -15.28 -6.70
CA ASP A 304 38.86 -15.84 -6.87
C ASP A 304 39.13 -17.07 -5.98
N THR A 305 38.68 -17.05 -4.72
CA THR A 305 38.82 -18.14 -3.73
C THR A 305 38.20 -19.48 -4.14
N ILE A 306 37.19 -19.51 -5.01
CA ILE A 306 36.50 -20.74 -5.47
C ILE A 306 36.68 -21.02 -6.98
N SER A 307 37.35 -20.13 -7.70
CA SER A 307 37.42 -20.11 -9.16
C SER A 307 37.93 -21.42 -9.79
N GLU A 308 39.04 -21.99 -9.32
CA GLU A 308 39.61 -23.24 -9.84
C GLU A 308 38.63 -24.41 -9.71
N LYS A 309 38.04 -24.60 -8.51
CA LYS A 309 37.08 -25.68 -8.24
C LYS A 309 35.80 -25.52 -9.07
N TYR A 310 35.32 -24.30 -9.24
CA TYR A 310 34.18 -24.00 -10.12
C TYR A 310 34.47 -24.42 -11.57
N ILE A 311 35.63 -24.03 -12.10
CA ILE A 311 36.01 -24.27 -13.50
C ILE A 311 36.20 -25.77 -13.80
N GLU A 312 36.72 -26.56 -12.86
CA GLU A 312 36.80 -28.03 -13.03
C GLU A 312 35.41 -28.68 -13.02
N LEU A 313 34.56 -28.40 -12.02
CA LEU A 313 33.21 -28.97 -11.95
C LEU A 313 32.35 -28.57 -13.17
N PHE A 314 32.47 -27.31 -13.62
CA PHE A 314 31.80 -26.82 -14.82
C PHE A 314 32.33 -27.52 -16.09
N LYS A 315 33.64 -27.82 -16.16
CA LYS A 315 34.25 -28.66 -17.20
C LYS A 315 33.76 -30.11 -17.20
N GLU A 316 33.29 -30.64 -16.08
CA GLU A 316 32.69 -31.98 -16.01
C GLU A 316 31.25 -31.98 -16.53
N HIS A 317 30.41 -31.06 -16.03
CA HIS A 317 29.02 -30.93 -16.50
C HIS A 317 28.92 -30.51 -17.99
N MET A 318 29.87 -29.74 -18.51
CA MET A 318 29.93 -29.43 -19.95
C MET A 318 30.43 -30.59 -20.82
N LYS A 319 31.01 -31.65 -20.24
CA LYS A 319 31.38 -32.89 -20.94
C LYS A 319 30.32 -33.97 -20.85
N SER A 320 29.43 -33.94 -19.86
CA SER A 320 28.42 -34.99 -19.65
C SER A 320 27.24 -34.94 -20.62
N VAL A 321 27.14 -33.92 -21.49
CA VAL A 321 26.05 -33.81 -22.47
C VAL A 321 26.11 -34.91 -23.53
N THR A 322 24.96 -35.49 -23.83
CA THR A 322 24.79 -36.50 -24.88
C THR A 322 24.39 -35.82 -26.18
N MET A 323 25.38 -35.48 -26.99
CA MET A 323 25.18 -34.93 -28.34
C MET A 323 24.82 -36.06 -29.33
N GLY A 324 23.67 -35.95 -29.99
CA GLY A 324 23.16 -36.98 -30.91
C GLY A 324 22.03 -36.49 -31.82
N ASP A 325 21.24 -37.40 -32.40
CA ASP A 325 20.05 -37.03 -33.18
C ASP A 325 18.96 -36.49 -32.21
N PRO A 326 18.46 -35.25 -32.40
CA PRO A 326 17.40 -34.67 -31.57
C PRO A 326 16.12 -35.51 -31.44
N LEU A 327 15.88 -36.49 -32.34
CA LEU A 327 14.74 -37.42 -32.26
C LEU A 327 14.95 -38.62 -31.32
N GLU A 328 16.17 -38.87 -30.87
CA GLU A 328 16.53 -39.98 -29.97
C GLU A 328 16.24 -39.65 -28.51
N LYS A 329 15.79 -40.66 -27.75
CA LYS A 329 15.57 -40.52 -26.30
C LYS A 329 16.89 -40.59 -25.56
N GLY A 330 17.20 -39.55 -24.78
CA GLY A 330 18.46 -39.44 -24.02
C GLY A 330 19.46 -38.45 -24.61
N VAL A 331 19.23 -37.94 -25.82
CA VAL A 331 19.96 -36.80 -26.37
C VAL A 331 19.48 -35.51 -25.70
N ASP A 332 20.41 -34.67 -25.24
CA ASP A 332 20.16 -33.39 -24.58
C ASP A 332 20.83 -32.19 -25.30
N HIS A 333 21.81 -32.44 -26.18
CA HIS A 333 22.51 -31.41 -26.96
C HIS A 333 22.33 -31.60 -28.47
N GLY A 334 21.55 -30.72 -29.09
CA GLY A 334 21.26 -30.73 -30.53
C GLY A 334 22.20 -29.86 -31.38
N PRO A 335 22.01 -29.84 -32.71
CA PRO A 335 22.72 -28.92 -33.60
C PRO A 335 22.20 -27.47 -33.46
N GLN A 336 22.92 -26.52 -34.04
CA GLN A 336 22.43 -25.16 -34.29
C GLN A 336 21.37 -25.17 -35.40
N ALA A 337 20.42 -24.24 -35.35
CA ALA A 337 19.22 -24.29 -36.19
C ALA A 337 19.48 -24.23 -37.71
N ASP A 338 20.55 -23.57 -38.16
CA ASP A 338 20.92 -23.49 -39.57
C ASP A 338 22.42 -23.21 -39.79
N GLU A 339 22.84 -23.28 -41.05
CA GLU A 339 24.21 -22.98 -41.50
C GLU A 339 24.66 -21.56 -41.14
N VAL A 340 23.72 -20.59 -41.15
CA VAL A 340 24.01 -19.19 -40.84
C VAL A 340 24.34 -19.02 -39.35
N GLN A 341 23.59 -19.69 -38.47
CA GLN A 341 23.86 -19.71 -37.03
C GLN A 341 25.16 -20.45 -36.74
N HIS A 342 25.35 -21.62 -37.35
CA HIS A 342 26.57 -22.41 -37.23
C HIS A 342 27.83 -21.59 -37.57
N LYS A 343 27.84 -20.94 -38.74
CA LYS A 343 28.93 -20.06 -39.17
C LYS A 343 29.11 -18.83 -38.28
N ALA A 344 28.02 -18.27 -37.74
CA ALA A 344 28.10 -17.14 -36.80
C ALA A 344 28.76 -17.56 -35.48
N VAL A 345 28.34 -18.70 -34.90
CA VAL A 345 28.95 -19.25 -33.68
C VAL A 345 30.41 -19.61 -33.91
N LEU A 346 30.75 -20.32 -35.00
CA LEU A 346 32.15 -20.61 -35.35
C LEU A 346 33.01 -19.35 -35.45
N ARG A 347 32.50 -18.26 -36.04
CA ARG A 347 33.22 -16.97 -36.08
C ARG A 347 33.49 -16.42 -34.68
N TYR A 348 32.52 -16.49 -33.77
CA TYR A 348 32.73 -16.09 -32.37
C TYR A 348 33.71 -17.02 -31.63
N LEU A 349 33.76 -18.31 -31.96
CA LEU A 349 34.78 -19.22 -31.40
C LEU A 349 36.20 -18.81 -31.81
N GLU A 350 36.42 -18.45 -33.08
CA GLU A 350 37.73 -17.95 -33.53
C GLU A 350 38.09 -16.60 -32.89
N MET A 351 37.13 -15.70 -32.70
CA MET A 351 37.36 -14.44 -31.96
C MET A 351 37.64 -14.68 -30.47
N GLY A 352 36.99 -15.68 -29.87
CA GLY A 352 37.24 -16.10 -28.49
C GLY A 352 38.67 -16.62 -28.31
N LYS A 353 39.14 -17.52 -29.18
CA LYS A 353 40.52 -18.03 -29.18
C LYS A 353 41.60 -16.95 -29.35
N GLN A 354 41.26 -15.80 -29.92
CA GLN A 354 42.17 -14.66 -30.08
C GLN A 354 42.17 -13.72 -28.86
N SER A 355 41.20 -13.83 -27.96
CA SER A 355 40.99 -12.88 -26.86
C SER A 355 40.98 -13.49 -25.46
N GLY A 356 40.65 -14.78 -25.30
CA GLY A 356 40.66 -15.48 -24.01
C GLY A 356 41.16 -16.93 -24.13
N ASP A 357 41.42 -17.54 -22.99
CA ASP A 357 41.96 -18.90 -22.88
C ASP A 357 40.86 -19.94 -23.14
N LEU A 358 41.08 -20.85 -24.09
CA LEU A 358 40.15 -21.93 -24.42
C LEU A 358 40.31 -23.10 -23.43
N VAL A 359 39.29 -23.34 -22.61
CA VAL A 359 39.31 -24.34 -21.52
C VAL A 359 38.53 -25.61 -21.84
N LEU A 360 37.56 -25.55 -22.77
CA LEU A 360 36.87 -26.73 -23.31
C LEU A 360 36.27 -26.40 -24.69
N GLY A 361 36.22 -27.39 -25.59
CA GLY A 361 35.49 -27.28 -26.86
C GLY A 361 36.20 -26.41 -27.89
N GLY A 362 35.50 -25.40 -28.42
CA GLY A 362 36.05 -24.44 -29.38
C GLY A 362 36.00 -24.88 -30.85
N ALA A 363 35.26 -25.94 -31.19
CA ALA A 363 35.11 -26.42 -32.57
C ALA A 363 33.71 -26.98 -32.86
N ALA A 364 33.40 -27.15 -34.15
CA ALA A 364 32.39 -28.12 -34.58
C ALA A 364 32.97 -29.55 -34.42
N PRO A 365 32.16 -30.55 -34.01
CA PRO A 365 32.61 -31.93 -33.92
C PRO A 365 32.86 -32.50 -35.34
N SER A 366 33.93 -33.25 -35.51
CA SER A 366 34.37 -33.82 -36.79
C SER A 366 33.86 -35.24 -37.08
N ASP A 367 33.18 -35.86 -36.12
CA ASP A 367 32.71 -37.25 -36.14
C ASP A 367 31.29 -37.41 -36.74
N ARG A 368 30.62 -36.31 -37.11
CA ARG A 368 29.22 -36.28 -37.52
C ARG A 368 28.93 -35.19 -38.56
N GLU A 369 27.89 -35.41 -39.36
CA GLU A 369 27.29 -34.38 -40.20
C GLU A 369 26.29 -33.53 -39.38
N GLY A 370 25.86 -32.40 -39.95
CA GLY A 370 24.94 -31.46 -39.30
C GLY A 370 25.61 -30.27 -38.62
N TYR A 371 24.80 -29.30 -38.18
CA TYR A 371 25.25 -28.00 -37.68
C TYR A 371 25.64 -28.02 -36.19
N TYR A 372 26.36 -29.05 -35.74
CA TYR A 372 26.74 -29.20 -34.34
C TYR A 372 27.88 -28.27 -33.92
N ILE A 373 27.87 -27.85 -32.65
CA ILE A 373 28.93 -27.09 -31.98
C ILE A 373 29.19 -27.76 -30.63
N GLN A 374 30.46 -27.94 -30.26
CA GLN A 374 30.85 -28.45 -28.95
C GLN A 374 30.57 -27.43 -27.85
N PRO A 375 30.07 -27.85 -26.67
CA PRO A 375 30.02 -27.00 -25.48
C PRO A 375 31.39 -26.36 -25.25
N THR A 376 31.45 -25.03 -25.21
CA THR A 376 32.70 -24.28 -25.21
C THR A 376 32.82 -23.38 -23.98
N ILE A 377 33.98 -23.42 -23.34
CA ILE A 377 34.33 -22.59 -22.19
C ILE A 377 35.56 -21.75 -22.55
N PHE A 378 35.44 -20.43 -22.43
CA PHE A 378 36.57 -19.49 -22.39
C PHE A 378 36.77 -18.96 -20.97
N THR A 379 38.02 -18.69 -20.60
CA THR A 379 38.41 -18.02 -19.34
C THR A 379 39.36 -16.87 -19.61
N ASN A 380 39.55 -15.98 -18.63
CA ASN A 380 40.47 -14.83 -18.72
C ASN A 380 40.18 -13.88 -19.91
N THR A 381 38.93 -13.83 -20.36
CA THR A 381 38.54 -13.03 -21.53
C THR A 381 38.40 -11.55 -21.14
N PRO A 382 39.05 -10.59 -21.83
CA PRO A 382 38.87 -9.16 -21.56
C PRO A 382 37.40 -8.71 -21.66
N GLU A 383 36.94 -7.87 -20.73
CA GLU A 383 35.55 -7.38 -20.68
C GLU A 383 35.14 -6.56 -21.91
N ASP A 384 36.12 -6.02 -22.66
CA ASP A 384 35.89 -5.28 -23.91
C ASP A 384 35.85 -6.17 -25.15
N ALA A 385 36.22 -7.45 -25.04
CA ALA A 385 36.21 -8.40 -26.15
C ALA A 385 34.79 -8.61 -26.73
N ALA A 386 34.70 -8.82 -28.03
CA ALA A 386 33.42 -9.03 -28.71
C ALA A 386 32.64 -10.24 -28.16
N VAL A 387 33.33 -11.31 -27.74
CA VAL A 387 32.70 -12.48 -27.10
C VAL A 387 32.14 -12.20 -25.71
N MET A 388 32.56 -11.12 -25.04
CA MET A 388 31.99 -10.64 -23.77
C MET A 388 30.83 -9.65 -24.01
N LYS A 389 30.91 -8.82 -25.06
CA LYS A 389 29.87 -7.79 -25.33
C LYS A 389 28.72 -8.23 -26.23
N GLU A 390 28.95 -9.14 -27.17
CA GLU A 390 27.95 -9.56 -28.17
C GLU A 390 27.29 -10.90 -27.82
N GLU A 391 26.01 -11.04 -28.18
CA GLU A 391 25.25 -12.28 -28.05
C GLU A 391 25.72 -13.30 -29.10
N ILE A 392 26.25 -14.44 -28.65
CA ILE A 392 26.75 -15.53 -29.52
C ILE A 392 25.58 -16.45 -29.95
N PHE A 393 24.61 -16.66 -29.05
CA PHE A 393 23.42 -17.49 -29.26
C PHE A 393 23.76 -18.93 -29.71
N GLY A 394 24.63 -19.56 -28.93
CA GLY A 394 25.14 -20.93 -29.07
C GLY A 394 25.78 -21.38 -27.75
N PRO A 395 26.30 -22.63 -27.64
CA PRO A 395 26.68 -23.23 -26.36
C PRO A 395 28.08 -22.79 -25.92
N VAL A 396 28.25 -21.49 -25.70
CA VAL A 396 29.54 -20.83 -25.46
C VAL A 396 29.42 -19.91 -24.24
N VAL A 397 30.23 -20.19 -23.21
CA VAL A 397 30.30 -19.39 -21.98
C VAL A 397 31.69 -18.78 -21.81
N ASN A 398 31.75 -17.58 -21.25
CA ASN A 398 32.98 -16.98 -20.71
C ASN A 398 32.89 -17.00 -19.18
N ILE A 399 33.92 -17.55 -18.52
CA ILE A 399 34.02 -17.59 -17.06
C ILE A 399 35.19 -16.69 -16.64
N ASN A 400 34.88 -15.55 -16.03
CA ASN A 400 35.86 -14.59 -15.54
C ASN A 400 35.89 -14.58 -14.00
N VAL A 401 37.01 -14.10 -13.46
CA VAL A 401 37.25 -14.05 -12.01
C VAL A 401 37.10 -12.61 -11.48
N PHE A 402 36.60 -12.48 -10.25
CA PHE A 402 36.47 -11.20 -9.53
C PHE A 402 36.93 -11.31 -8.07
N LYS A 403 37.17 -10.17 -7.42
CA LYS A 403 37.60 -10.10 -6.02
C LYS A 403 36.63 -9.38 -5.09
N THR A 404 36.02 -8.29 -5.54
CA THR A 404 35.07 -7.52 -4.70
C THR A 404 33.67 -7.48 -5.30
N GLU A 405 32.70 -7.22 -4.44
CA GLU A 405 31.28 -7.10 -4.79
C GLU A 405 31.02 -5.91 -5.73
N GLU A 406 31.72 -4.79 -5.53
CA GLU A 406 31.61 -3.60 -6.38
C GLU A 406 32.20 -3.83 -7.77
N GLU A 407 33.38 -4.46 -7.85
CA GLU A 407 34.06 -4.80 -9.10
C GLU A 407 33.19 -5.69 -10.00
N VAL A 408 32.60 -6.75 -9.43
CA VAL A 408 31.79 -7.69 -10.21
C VAL A 408 30.44 -7.10 -10.60
N LEU A 409 29.87 -6.20 -9.79
CA LEU A 409 28.63 -5.51 -10.16
C LEU A 409 28.85 -4.58 -11.37
N GLU A 410 29.97 -3.84 -11.40
CA GLU A 410 30.36 -3.02 -12.55
C GLU A 410 30.57 -3.89 -13.81
N LYS A 411 31.35 -4.98 -13.71
CA LYS A 411 31.57 -5.92 -14.83
C LYS A 411 30.27 -6.57 -15.32
N ALA A 412 29.42 -7.03 -14.41
CA ALA A 412 28.14 -7.63 -14.75
C ALA A 412 27.24 -6.65 -15.54
N ASN A 413 27.22 -5.37 -15.14
CA ASN A 413 26.45 -4.32 -15.80
C ASN A 413 27.11 -3.72 -17.06
N ASN A 414 28.41 -3.97 -17.31
CA ASN A 414 29.17 -3.50 -18.48
C ASN A 414 28.77 -4.22 -19.79
N THR A 415 27.51 -4.02 -20.20
CA THR A 415 26.93 -4.49 -21.45
C THR A 415 25.73 -3.62 -21.85
N GLU A 416 25.46 -3.55 -23.15
CA GLU A 416 24.27 -2.90 -23.71
C GLU A 416 22.99 -3.73 -23.51
N TYR A 417 23.12 -4.97 -23.06
CA TYR A 417 22.00 -5.88 -22.81
C TYR A 417 21.54 -5.83 -21.35
N GLY A 418 20.32 -6.32 -21.08
CA GLY A 418 19.72 -6.29 -19.75
C GLY A 418 18.50 -7.21 -19.61
N LEU A 419 18.53 -8.41 -20.21
CA LEU A 419 17.38 -9.31 -20.16
C LEU A 419 17.25 -10.03 -18.81
N TYR A 420 18.19 -10.93 -18.54
CA TYR A 420 18.24 -11.74 -17.32
C TYR A 420 19.62 -11.61 -16.65
N ALA A 421 19.68 -11.74 -15.33
CA ALA A 421 20.93 -11.88 -14.56
C ALA A 421 20.72 -12.87 -13.41
N ALA A 422 21.80 -13.38 -12.81
CA ALA A 422 21.72 -14.22 -11.62
C ALA A 422 22.84 -13.94 -10.62
N VAL A 423 22.56 -14.17 -9.34
CA VAL A 423 23.52 -14.13 -8.24
C VAL A 423 23.36 -15.36 -7.34
N TYR A 424 24.46 -16.02 -7.04
CA TYR A 424 24.55 -17.15 -6.12
C TYR A 424 25.39 -16.75 -4.90
N THR A 425 24.78 -16.77 -3.71
CA THR A 425 25.37 -16.40 -2.42
C THR A 425 24.40 -16.80 -1.29
N LYS A 426 24.89 -17.19 -0.12
CA LYS A 426 24.05 -17.45 1.07
C LYS A 426 23.77 -16.17 1.86
N ASN A 427 24.58 -15.13 1.67
CA ASN A 427 24.39 -13.81 2.27
C ASN A 427 23.17 -13.07 1.67
N ILE A 428 22.07 -12.99 2.42
CA ILE A 428 20.81 -12.36 1.99
C ILE A 428 20.98 -10.87 1.71
N ASP A 429 21.70 -10.12 2.57
CA ASP A 429 21.96 -8.70 2.36
C ASP A 429 22.70 -8.45 1.02
N ARG A 430 23.65 -9.32 0.66
CA ARG A 430 24.35 -9.29 -0.65
C ARG A 430 23.40 -9.63 -1.79
N ALA A 431 22.61 -10.70 -1.65
CA ALA A 431 21.63 -11.09 -2.66
C ALA A 431 20.66 -9.94 -2.98
N LEU A 432 20.18 -9.21 -1.96
CA LEU A 432 19.32 -8.04 -2.13
C LEU A 432 20.06 -6.84 -2.76
N ARG A 433 21.33 -6.61 -2.43
CA ARG A 433 22.16 -5.59 -3.11
C ARG A 433 22.35 -5.91 -4.59
N PHE A 434 22.63 -7.16 -4.96
CA PHE A 434 22.72 -7.58 -6.36
C PHE A 434 21.37 -7.54 -7.09
N ALA A 435 20.28 -7.99 -6.46
CA ALA A 435 18.94 -7.91 -7.03
C ALA A 435 18.51 -6.46 -7.33
N LYS A 436 18.96 -5.50 -6.53
CA LYS A 436 18.77 -4.06 -6.78
C LYS A 436 19.77 -3.47 -7.77
N GLY A 437 21.02 -3.94 -7.76
CA GLY A 437 22.14 -3.34 -8.50
C GLY A 437 22.33 -3.85 -9.93
N LEU A 438 21.88 -5.07 -10.25
CA LEU A 438 22.00 -5.66 -11.58
C LEU A 438 20.99 -5.03 -12.55
N GLU A 439 21.48 -4.51 -13.67
CA GLU A 439 20.67 -3.80 -14.67
C GLU A 439 19.97 -4.77 -15.65
N ALA A 440 19.16 -5.68 -15.11
CA ALA A 440 18.38 -6.66 -15.86
C ALA A 440 16.89 -6.62 -15.49
N GLY A 441 16.02 -7.00 -16.43
CA GLY A 441 14.57 -7.05 -16.18
C GLY A 441 14.11 -8.29 -15.42
N THR A 442 14.97 -9.28 -15.23
CA THR A 442 14.75 -10.39 -14.29
C THR A 442 16.09 -10.74 -13.64
N VAL A 443 16.11 -10.86 -12.31
CA VAL A 443 17.30 -11.26 -11.54
C VAL A 443 16.98 -12.50 -10.71
N GLY A 444 17.66 -13.61 -10.98
CA GLY A 444 17.59 -14.82 -10.16
C GLY A 444 18.52 -14.75 -8.96
N VAL A 445 18.02 -15.09 -7.77
CA VAL A 445 18.80 -15.25 -6.54
C VAL A 445 18.83 -16.73 -6.21
N ASN A 446 20.03 -17.33 -6.15
CA ASN A 446 20.25 -18.78 -5.96
C ASN A 446 19.44 -19.65 -6.93
N CYS A 447 19.12 -19.11 -8.11
CA CYS A 447 18.49 -19.77 -9.23
C CYS A 447 18.83 -19.01 -10.53
N THR A 448 18.70 -19.66 -11.68
CA THR A 448 18.98 -19.00 -12.96
C THR A 448 18.14 -19.54 -14.13
N SER A 449 18.34 -18.95 -15.32
CA SER A 449 17.71 -19.36 -16.57
C SER A 449 17.82 -20.89 -16.79
N PRO A 450 16.75 -21.57 -17.23
CA PRO A 450 15.49 -21.05 -17.76
C PRO A 450 14.40 -20.76 -16.70
N SER A 451 14.74 -20.65 -15.42
CA SER A 451 13.77 -20.39 -14.34
C SER A 451 13.15 -18.98 -14.46
N LEU A 452 11.83 -18.92 -14.37
CA LEU A 452 11.03 -17.69 -14.45
C LEU A 452 9.89 -17.71 -13.42
N ALA A 453 9.63 -16.57 -12.80
CA ALA A 453 8.39 -16.34 -12.05
C ALA A 453 7.23 -16.20 -13.05
N LYS A 454 6.12 -16.90 -12.80
CA LYS A 454 4.99 -17.00 -13.74
C LYS A 454 4.06 -15.78 -13.64
N ASP A 455 3.88 -15.31 -12.41
CA ASP A 455 3.04 -14.20 -11.96
C ASP A 455 3.68 -12.82 -12.16
N MET A 456 4.88 -12.76 -12.77
CA MET A 456 5.72 -11.57 -12.88
C MET A 456 6.03 -11.21 -14.34
N PRO A 457 6.38 -9.94 -14.63
CA PRO A 457 6.80 -9.52 -15.96
C PRO A 457 8.20 -10.04 -16.32
N PHE A 458 8.31 -10.59 -17.52
CA PHE A 458 9.57 -10.83 -18.22
C PHE A 458 9.83 -9.72 -19.25
N GLY A 459 11.09 -9.35 -19.45
CA GLY A 459 11.51 -8.53 -20.58
C GLY A 459 12.72 -7.63 -20.31
N GLY A 460 13.30 -7.06 -21.37
CA GLY A 460 14.64 -6.43 -21.30
C GLY A 460 14.74 -5.02 -20.69
N TYR A 461 15.89 -4.74 -20.07
CA TYR A 461 16.47 -3.41 -19.89
C TYR A 461 17.40 -3.07 -21.08
N LYS A 462 17.77 -1.80 -21.23
CA LYS A 462 18.71 -1.30 -22.26
C LYS A 462 18.33 -1.77 -23.68
N ALA A 463 19.27 -2.32 -24.46
CA ALA A 463 19.04 -2.83 -25.80
C ALA A 463 18.38 -4.23 -25.85
N SER A 464 18.08 -4.85 -24.71
CA SER A 464 17.36 -6.14 -24.66
C SER A 464 15.85 -6.02 -24.88
N GLY A 465 15.24 -4.83 -24.91
CA GLY A 465 13.84 -4.72 -25.30
C GLY A 465 13.10 -3.45 -24.85
N THR A 466 11.84 -3.37 -25.29
CA THR A 466 10.87 -2.33 -24.90
C THR A 466 9.48 -2.95 -24.77
N GLY A 467 8.85 -2.80 -23.60
CA GLY A 467 7.65 -3.54 -23.22
C GLY A 467 7.96 -4.63 -22.17
N ARG A 468 6.94 -5.37 -21.75
CA ARG A 468 7.08 -6.55 -20.88
C ARG A 468 6.06 -7.60 -21.29
N GLU A 469 6.45 -8.87 -21.33
CA GLU A 469 5.55 -10.01 -21.49
C GLU A 469 5.41 -10.71 -20.13
N GLY A 470 4.20 -10.89 -19.63
CA GLY A 470 3.96 -11.58 -18.35
C GLY A 470 2.64 -11.20 -17.69
N GLU A 471 2.39 -11.87 -16.56
CA GLU A 471 1.19 -11.75 -15.72
C GLU A 471 1.35 -10.61 -14.69
N PRO A 472 0.25 -10.13 -14.06
CA PRO A 472 -1.15 -10.38 -14.38
C PRO A 472 -1.69 -9.43 -15.48
N LEU A 473 -1.00 -8.32 -15.78
CA LEU A 473 -1.49 -7.27 -16.68
C LEU A 473 -0.51 -6.80 -17.76
N TYR A 474 0.79 -7.10 -17.65
CA TYR A 474 1.81 -6.50 -18.53
C TYR A 474 1.63 -6.91 -19.99
N SER A 475 1.46 -8.21 -20.27
CA SER A 475 1.16 -8.69 -21.62
C SER A 475 -0.12 -8.12 -22.21
N LEU A 476 -1.17 -7.91 -21.38
CA LEU A 476 -2.47 -7.41 -21.83
C LEU A 476 -2.40 -5.92 -22.19
N ASN A 477 -1.67 -5.13 -21.40
CA ASN A 477 -1.49 -3.69 -21.62
C ASN A 477 -0.82 -3.38 -22.97
N ASN A 478 0.06 -4.25 -23.47
CA ASN A 478 0.68 -4.09 -24.79
C ASN A 478 -0.34 -4.12 -25.95
N PHE A 479 -1.54 -4.65 -25.75
CA PHE A 479 -2.54 -4.82 -26.81
C PHE A 479 -3.81 -3.95 -26.63
N LEU A 480 -3.70 -2.84 -25.89
CA LEU A 480 -4.82 -1.92 -25.61
C LEU A 480 -4.48 -0.44 -25.89
N GLU A 481 -5.36 0.27 -26.61
CA GLU A 481 -5.40 1.74 -26.63
C GLU A 481 -6.21 2.26 -25.42
N ILE A 482 -5.71 3.33 -24.78
CA ILE A 482 -6.35 3.93 -23.60
C ILE A 482 -7.04 5.24 -24.02
N LYS A 483 -8.36 5.19 -24.20
CA LYS A 483 -9.18 6.29 -24.74
C LYS A 483 -9.90 7.08 -23.65
N THR A 484 -9.53 8.34 -23.45
CA THR A 484 -10.23 9.25 -22.54
C THR A 484 -11.52 9.80 -23.15
N HIS A 485 -12.62 9.75 -22.41
CA HIS A 485 -13.92 10.29 -22.76
C HIS A 485 -14.36 11.33 -21.71
N PRO A 486 -14.25 12.64 -22.00
CA PRO A 486 -14.67 13.71 -21.08
C PRO A 486 -16.19 13.92 -21.18
N ARG A 487 -16.94 13.17 -20.38
CA ARG A 487 -18.41 13.20 -20.32
C ARG A 487 -18.87 14.46 -19.55
N SER A 488 -18.94 15.60 -20.25
CA SER A 488 -19.40 16.89 -19.71
C SER A 488 -20.80 16.80 -19.09
N LEU A 489 -20.97 17.35 -17.89
CA LEU A 489 -22.20 17.26 -17.11
C LEU A 489 -23.22 18.35 -17.48
N GLN A 490 -22.78 19.51 -17.98
CA GLN A 490 -23.65 20.66 -18.26
C GLN A 490 -23.98 20.78 -19.76
N ARG A 491 -25.27 20.84 -20.10
CA ARG A 491 -25.76 21.22 -21.44
C ARG A 491 -26.02 22.73 -21.49
N GLN A 492 -25.16 23.49 -22.15
CA GLN A 492 -25.48 24.82 -22.66
C GLN A 492 -25.06 24.92 -24.14
N PRO A 493 -25.79 25.70 -24.98
CA PRO A 493 -25.41 25.95 -26.36
C PRO A 493 -24.19 26.88 -26.44
N PRO A 494 -23.41 26.86 -27.54
CA PRO A 494 -22.20 27.67 -27.64
C PRO A 494 -22.54 29.16 -27.84
N SER A 495 -22.20 30.00 -26.86
CA SER A 495 -22.28 31.46 -26.94
C SER A 495 -21.01 32.14 -26.38
N SER A 496 -20.68 33.30 -26.94
CA SER A 496 -19.38 33.98 -26.86
C SER A 496 -19.15 34.94 -25.66
N LEU A 497 -17.93 34.92 -25.07
CA LEU A 497 -17.13 36.05 -24.51
C LEU A 497 -17.72 37.02 -23.40
N ALA A 498 -17.36 36.87 -22.09
CA ALA A 498 -17.26 37.88 -20.95
C ALA A 498 -16.93 37.27 -19.51
N THR A 499 -16.46 38.02 -18.44
CA THR A 499 -15.99 37.61 -17.02
C THR A 499 -15.85 38.81 -15.98
N PRO A 500 -15.34 38.83 -14.67
CA PRO A 500 -15.08 37.93 -13.46
C PRO A 500 -15.43 38.51 -11.99
N THR A 501 -15.03 37.93 -10.79
CA THR A 501 -15.17 38.51 -9.36
C THR A 501 -14.40 37.80 -8.15
N THR A 502 -14.29 38.35 -6.88
CA THR A 502 -13.41 37.87 -5.70
C THR A 502 -13.75 38.29 -4.19
N ASP A 503 -13.12 37.64 -3.13
CA ASP A 503 -12.61 38.12 -1.75
C ASP A 503 -12.94 37.52 -0.29
N ARG A 504 -12.56 38.17 0.89
CA ARG A 504 -12.25 37.58 2.29
C ARG A 504 -12.55 38.43 3.63
N ALA A 505 -12.31 37.92 4.90
CA ALA A 505 -12.55 38.57 6.27
C ALA A 505 -11.71 38.09 7.57
N SER A 506 -11.88 38.64 8.84
CA SER A 506 -11.12 38.29 10.14
C SER A 506 -11.68 38.81 11.56
N LEU A 507 -11.24 38.28 12.77
CA LEU A 507 -11.68 38.54 14.22
C LEU A 507 -10.62 38.19 15.42
N PRO A 508 -10.82 38.46 16.77
CA PRO A 508 -9.80 38.49 17.94
C PRO A 508 -9.80 37.42 19.14
N GLY A 509 -9.74 37.73 20.51
CA GLY A 509 -9.39 36.78 21.69
C GLY A 509 -9.72 37.01 23.28
N PRO A 510 -8.92 36.57 24.35
CA PRO A 510 -9.23 35.43 25.37
C PRO A 510 -8.46 35.24 26.83
N CYS A 511 -8.57 34.50 28.05
CA CYS A 511 -9.42 33.78 29.16
C CYS A 511 -8.77 33.34 30.59
N ARG A 512 -9.17 32.22 31.34
CA ARG A 512 -9.02 31.87 32.85
C ARG A 512 -9.33 30.42 33.53
N TYR A 513 -10.55 30.08 34.09
CA TYR A 513 -11.14 28.80 34.77
C TYR A 513 -11.68 28.55 36.33
N CYS A 514 -11.28 29.05 37.56
CA CYS A 514 -11.70 28.72 39.00
C CYS A 514 -12.49 29.76 39.81
N ALA A 515 -13.56 29.38 40.53
CA ALA A 515 -13.76 30.02 41.86
C ALA A 515 -14.69 29.25 42.81
N ARG A 516 -15.69 28.55 42.26
CA ARG A 516 -17.04 28.65 42.86
C ARG A 516 -17.33 27.60 43.96
N THR A 517 -16.28 26.95 44.47
CA THR A 517 -16.26 26.20 45.73
C THR A 517 -15.71 27.01 46.92
N GLY A 518 -14.89 28.05 46.67
CA GLY A 518 -14.29 28.90 47.71
C GLY A 518 -13.25 28.23 48.63
N ALA A 519 -12.83 26.99 48.34
CA ALA A 519 -12.05 26.14 49.24
C ALA A 519 -10.54 26.47 49.28
N ALA A 520 -10.19 27.66 49.77
CA ALA A 520 -8.82 28.19 49.83
C ALA A 520 -7.87 27.40 50.76
N CYS A 521 -7.35 26.28 50.27
CA CYS A 521 -6.68 25.25 51.08
C CYS A 521 -5.20 25.56 51.39
N ARG A 522 -4.96 26.35 52.45
CA ARG A 522 -3.65 26.31 53.15
C ARG A 522 -3.52 24.98 53.91
N ILE A 523 -2.56 24.11 53.54
CA ILE A 523 -1.65 23.30 54.40
C ILE A 523 -0.93 22.22 53.55
N ALA A 524 0.29 21.86 53.94
CA ALA A 524 1.20 21.02 53.17
C ALA A 524 1.10 19.50 53.47
N THR A 525 1.37 18.67 52.44
CA THR A 525 1.65 17.20 52.47
C THR A 525 0.51 16.28 52.98
N PRO A 526 0.50 14.95 52.71
CA PRO A 526 1.47 14.10 51.98
C PRO A 526 0.82 13.22 50.86
N ARG A 527 1.58 12.24 50.35
CA ARG A 527 1.11 11.15 49.45
C ARG A 527 -0.28 10.59 49.83
N ARG A 528 -1.28 10.60 48.93
CA ARG A 528 -2.34 9.56 48.87
C ARG A 528 -3.08 9.51 47.53
N LYS A 529 -3.42 8.27 47.16
CA LYS A 529 -4.27 7.72 46.08
C LYS A 529 -4.74 8.68 44.95
N ARG A 530 -4.32 8.38 43.71
CA ARG A 530 -4.98 8.83 42.48
C ARG A 530 -6.49 8.47 42.55
N PRO A 531 -7.43 9.39 42.23
CA PRO A 531 -8.83 8.99 42.04
C PRO A 531 -8.91 8.07 40.81
N TYR A 532 -9.78 7.08 40.91
CA TYR A 532 -9.84 5.96 39.97
C TYR A 532 -10.14 6.42 38.54
N TYR A 533 -9.21 6.17 37.63
CA TYR A 533 -9.63 5.64 36.33
C TYR A 533 -10.34 4.32 36.64
N HIS A 534 -11.50 4.07 36.02
CA HIS A 534 -12.04 2.71 35.93
C HIS A 534 -11.13 1.90 35.01
N VAL A 535 -9.97 1.50 35.54
CA VAL A 535 -9.28 0.30 35.09
C VAL A 535 -10.25 -0.82 35.44
N THR A 536 -10.88 -1.39 34.43
CA THR A 536 -11.70 -2.58 34.58
C THR A 536 -10.84 -3.71 35.16
N GLU A 537 -11.44 -4.66 35.87
CA GLU A 537 -10.68 -5.82 36.39
C GLU A 537 -9.94 -6.52 35.24
N GLU A 538 -10.54 -6.57 34.05
CA GLU A 538 -9.96 -7.02 32.79
C GLU A 538 -8.66 -6.28 32.40
N GLU A 539 -8.67 -4.94 32.39
CA GLU A 539 -7.48 -4.13 32.10
C GLU A 539 -6.38 -4.27 33.17
N TYR A 540 -6.76 -4.47 34.44
CA TYR A 540 -5.82 -4.72 35.53
C TYR A 540 -5.15 -6.09 35.38
N GLN A 541 -5.93 -7.15 35.16
CA GLN A 541 -5.45 -8.51 34.98
C GLN A 541 -4.54 -8.66 33.74
N CYS A 542 -4.89 -8.03 32.62
CA CYS A 542 -4.02 -7.99 31.44
C CYS A 542 -2.69 -7.26 31.72
N SER A 543 -2.74 -6.11 32.40
CA SER A 543 -1.53 -5.36 32.76
C SER A 543 -0.61 -6.15 33.70
N MET A 544 -1.18 -6.85 34.67
CA MET A 544 -0.42 -7.71 35.60
C MET A 544 0.25 -8.88 34.89
N ARG A 545 -0.47 -9.62 34.03
CA ARG A 545 0.11 -10.75 33.27
C ARG A 545 1.28 -10.37 32.37
N ILE A 546 1.23 -9.18 31.76
CA ILE A 546 2.35 -8.64 30.98
C ILE A 546 3.57 -8.42 31.88
N LEU A 547 3.37 -7.85 33.07
CA LEU A 547 4.45 -7.62 34.03
C LEU A 547 5.01 -8.93 34.63
N GLU A 548 4.17 -9.94 34.84
CA GLU A 548 4.58 -11.28 35.32
C GLU A 548 5.47 -11.99 34.28
N HIS A 549 5.21 -11.77 32.99
CA HIS A 549 6.01 -12.32 31.90
C HIS A 549 7.43 -11.74 31.83
N PHE A 550 7.60 -10.43 32.14
CA PHE A 550 8.91 -9.77 32.13
C PHE A 550 9.67 -9.86 33.46
N TYR A 551 9.01 -10.21 34.57
CA TYR A 551 9.63 -10.28 35.91
C TYR A 551 9.19 -11.51 36.74
N PRO A 552 9.35 -12.75 36.25
CA PRO A 552 8.94 -13.95 37.00
C PRO A 552 9.69 -14.13 38.33
N ASP A 553 10.92 -13.62 38.44
CA ASP A 553 11.76 -13.65 39.65
C ASP A 553 11.25 -12.74 40.80
N ARG A 554 10.17 -11.98 40.59
CA ARG A 554 9.72 -10.94 41.54
C ARG A 554 8.21 -10.99 41.76
N GLU A 555 7.82 -11.17 43.03
CA GLU A 555 6.42 -11.05 43.46
C GLU A 555 5.90 -9.63 43.18
N LEU A 556 4.90 -9.49 42.31
CA LEU A 556 4.41 -8.20 41.81
C LEU A 556 3.44 -7.53 42.77
N ASN A 557 4.00 -6.91 43.81
CA ASN A 557 3.29 -6.05 44.73
C ASN A 557 3.56 -4.55 44.43
N LEU A 558 2.80 -3.68 45.09
CA LEU A 558 2.87 -2.22 44.91
C LEU A 558 4.23 -1.58 45.29
N GLN A 559 5.14 -2.33 45.92
CA GLN A 559 6.51 -1.90 46.20
C GLN A 559 7.49 -2.37 45.12
N SER A 560 7.41 -3.63 44.68
CA SER A 560 8.26 -4.14 43.59
C SER A 560 7.97 -3.43 42.27
N LEU A 561 6.70 -3.16 41.93
CA LEU A 561 6.33 -2.35 40.75
C LEU A 561 6.89 -0.92 40.79
N ARG A 562 7.09 -0.35 41.99
CA ARG A 562 7.72 0.97 42.15
C ARG A 562 9.24 0.91 42.14
N ALA A 563 9.84 -0.23 42.47
CA ALA A 563 11.27 -0.47 42.30
C ALA A 563 11.59 -0.63 40.81
N ILE A 564 10.86 -1.51 40.12
CA ILE A 564 10.94 -1.72 38.66
C ILE A 564 10.79 -0.40 37.90
N ALA A 565 9.76 0.40 38.22
CA ALA A 565 9.57 1.70 37.58
C ALA A 565 10.77 2.65 37.76
N ARG A 566 11.43 2.66 38.93
CA ARG A 566 12.66 3.45 39.12
C ARG A 566 13.87 2.84 38.43
N GLU A 567 14.06 1.53 38.49
CA GLU A 567 15.16 0.84 37.78
C GLU A 567 15.11 1.14 36.27
N ILE A 568 13.91 1.21 35.68
CA ILE A 568 13.67 1.65 34.29
C ILE A 568 13.95 3.15 34.09
N THR A 569 13.62 4.01 35.07
CA THR A 569 13.75 5.48 34.94
C THR A 569 15.20 5.97 35.14
N ASP A 570 15.94 5.32 36.04
CA ASP A 570 17.31 5.69 36.42
C ASP A 570 18.38 5.01 35.54
N GLY A 571 17.98 4.17 34.57
CA GLY A 571 18.88 3.46 33.65
C GLY A 571 19.82 2.43 34.31
N ALA A 572 19.57 2.07 35.57
CA ALA A 572 20.50 1.35 36.43
C ALA A 572 20.24 -0.17 36.51
N ALA A 573 19.58 -0.75 35.50
CA ALA A 573 19.38 -2.20 35.35
C ALA A 573 20.66 -2.93 34.89
N GLY A 574 21.77 -2.70 35.59
CA GLY A 574 23.08 -3.33 35.37
C GLY A 574 23.53 -4.13 36.59
N THR A 575 22.90 -5.27 36.86
CA THR A 575 23.40 -6.27 37.82
C THR A 575 23.16 -7.69 37.31
N SER A 576 24.23 -8.47 37.22
CA SER A 576 24.21 -9.85 36.72
C SER A 576 23.84 -10.88 37.80
N PRO A 577 23.02 -11.90 37.48
CA PRO A 577 22.90 -13.11 38.30
C PRO A 577 24.16 -13.99 38.13
N ARG A 578 24.67 -14.51 39.25
CA ARG A 578 25.93 -15.29 39.31
C ARG A 578 25.72 -16.73 38.84
N GLU A 579 26.74 -17.29 38.21
CA GLU A 579 26.96 -18.73 38.16
C GLU A 579 27.05 -19.31 39.58
N GLN A 580 26.34 -20.42 39.84
CA GLN A 580 26.63 -21.35 40.94
C GLN A 580 26.35 -22.79 40.51
N THR A 581 27.39 -23.51 40.09
CA THR A 581 27.48 -24.96 40.30
C THR A 581 27.82 -25.22 41.78
N PRO A 582 27.26 -26.26 42.42
CA PRO A 582 28.04 -27.50 42.48
C PRO A 582 27.24 -28.83 42.46
N THR A 583 27.81 -29.79 41.75
CA THR A 583 27.88 -31.26 41.99
C THR A 583 26.96 -31.98 43.02
N SER A 584 26.30 -33.03 42.50
CA SER A 584 26.15 -34.39 43.07
C SER A 584 25.45 -34.62 44.43
N SER A 585 24.34 -35.39 44.42
CA SER A 585 24.30 -36.75 45.02
C SER A 585 22.96 -37.48 44.81
N THR A 586 23.03 -38.65 44.16
CA THR A 586 22.23 -39.88 44.39
C THR A 586 20.83 -39.81 45.03
N GLN A 587 19.78 -40.21 44.30
CA GLN A 587 19.22 -41.58 44.40
C GLN A 587 18.14 -41.89 43.33
N GLU A 588 18.47 -42.85 42.48
CA GLU A 588 17.58 -43.73 41.69
C GLU A 588 17.02 -44.87 42.60
N PRO A 589 16.20 -45.86 42.13
CA PRO A 589 15.56 -46.03 40.82
C PRO A 589 14.07 -46.48 40.86
N LEU A 590 13.46 -46.67 39.67
CA LEU A 590 12.60 -47.79 39.23
C LEU A 590 11.76 -47.30 38.00
N LEU A 591 12.07 -47.55 36.73
CA LEU A 591 12.37 -48.77 35.92
C LEU A 591 11.21 -49.12 34.96
N LEU A 592 11.57 -49.64 33.77
CA LEU A 592 10.73 -50.07 32.62
C LEU A 592 10.23 -48.91 31.71
N GLY A 593 10.58 -48.83 30.41
CA GLY A 593 11.56 -49.59 29.62
C GLY A 593 11.40 -49.34 28.10
N GLU A 594 12.48 -48.81 27.48
CA GLU A 594 13.04 -48.99 26.10
C GLU A 594 12.06 -49.24 24.89
N ASP A 595 12.15 -48.51 23.76
CA ASP A 595 13.26 -48.55 22.78
C ASP A 595 13.40 -47.31 21.83
N ASP A 596 14.64 -47.11 21.35
CA ASP A 596 15.16 -46.43 20.11
C ASP A 596 14.93 -44.93 19.76
N CYS A 597 15.96 -44.12 20.08
CA CYS A 597 16.89 -43.35 19.18
C CYS A 597 16.45 -42.65 17.85
N PRO A 598 17.23 -41.65 17.36
CA PRO A 598 17.94 -40.55 18.04
C PRO A 598 17.76 -39.17 17.33
N GLN A 599 18.48 -38.14 17.80
CA GLN A 599 18.40 -36.73 17.37
C GLN A 599 19.22 -36.41 16.10
N ASP A 600 18.74 -35.46 15.30
CA ASP A 600 19.58 -34.59 14.45
C ASP A 600 19.53 -33.15 15.00
N ALA A 601 20.66 -32.44 14.95
CA ALA A 601 20.82 -31.11 15.56
C ALA A 601 20.75 -29.97 14.53
N GLU A 602 20.09 -28.88 14.89
CA GLU A 602 20.03 -27.66 14.08
C GLU A 602 21.37 -26.89 14.06
N PRO A 603 21.82 -26.37 12.91
CA PRO A 603 22.86 -25.35 12.84
C PRO A 603 22.31 -23.93 13.09
N VAL A 604 23.19 -23.04 13.55
CA VAL A 604 22.88 -21.76 14.20
C VAL A 604 22.55 -20.63 13.19
N VAL A 605 21.61 -19.75 13.59
CA VAL A 605 21.29 -18.47 12.94
C VAL A 605 21.81 -17.31 13.80
N GLU A 606 22.47 -16.30 13.21
CA GLU A 606 22.88 -15.07 13.94
C GLU A 606 21.93 -13.88 13.76
N THR A 607 21.28 -13.76 12.59
CA THR A 607 20.66 -12.51 12.17
C THR A 607 19.25 -12.31 12.74
N VAL A 608 19.08 -11.37 13.67
CA VAL A 608 17.76 -10.91 14.15
C VAL A 608 16.87 -10.36 13.02
N LYS A 609 17.46 -9.99 11.87
CA LYS A 609 16.72 -9.59 10.66
C LYS A 609 16.09 -10.74 9.87
N ASP A 610 16.54 -11.98 10.05
CA ASP A 610 16.07 -13.14 9.26
C ASP A 610 14.78 -13.76 9.81
N LEU A 611 14.05 -13.04 10.68
CA LEU A 611 12.84 -13.51 11.37
C LEU A 611 11.53 -12.88 10.86
N HIS A 612 11.52 -12.11 9.77
CA HIS A 612 10.33 -11.42 9.25
C HIS A 612 10.01 -11.75 7.78
N GLU A 613 8.84 -12.40 7.57
CA GLU A 613 8.31 -12.95 6.29
C GLU A 613 9.19 -14.06 5.66
N PRO A 614 8.65 -14.95 4.80
CA PRO A 614 7.27 -15.05 4.32
C PRO A 614 6.39 -16.07 5.08
N LEU A 615 5.10 -15.77 5.29
CA LEU A 615 3.96 -16.71 5.08
C LEU A 615 2.60 -16.08 5.47
N GLY A 616 1.84 -15.57 4.48
CA GLY A 616 0.42 -15.24 4.68
C GLY A 616 -0.42 -16.52 4.83
N CYS A 617 -1.05 -16.71 5.99
CA CYS A 617 -1.80 -17.92 6.30
C CYS A 617 -3.30 -17.77 5.98
N MET A 618 -3.86 -18.77 5.28
CA MET A 618 -5.30 -18.90 5.08
C MET A 618 -5.92 -19.55 6.32
N MET A 619 -6.56 -18.75 7.18
CA MET A 619 -7.31 -19.27 8.32
C MET A 619 -8.74 -19.59 7.93
N LYS A 620 -9.32 -20.61 8.56
CA LYS A 620 -10.72 -21.00 8.34
C LYS A 620 -11.57 -20.37 9.44
N ASP A 621 -12.57 -19.57 9.06
CA ASP A 621 -13.49 -18.93 10.02
C ASP A 621 -14.38 -19.96 10.73
N SER A 622 -15.06 -19.56 11.80
CA SER A 622 -15.99 -20.42 12.57
C SER A 622 -17.19 -20.92 11.75
N ARG A 623 -17.39 -20.38 10.53
CA ARG A 623 -18.39 -20.81 9.54
C ARG A 623 -17.77 -21.65 8.40
N GLY A 624 -16.50 -22.05 8.53
CA GLY A 624 -15.81 -22.97 7.63
C GLY A 624 -15.24 -22.34 6.34
N ARG A 625 -15.24 -21.00 6.20
CA ARG A 625 -14.72 -20.31 5.00
C ARG A 625 -13.26 -19.93 5.21
N PHE A 626 -12.41 -20.20 4.21
CA PHE A 626 -11.01 -19.76 4.24
C PHE A 626 -10.92 -18.26 3.95
N ARG A 627 -10.23 -17.51 4.81
CA ARG A 627 -9.90 -16.09 4.64
C ARG A 627 -8.38 -15.89 4.69
N TYR A 628 -7.89 -15.02 3.83
CA TYR A 628 -6.47 -14.67 3.76
C TYR A 628 -6.12 -13.67 4.86
N ILE A 629 -5.20 -14.03 5.76
CA ILE A 629 -4.59 -13.09 6.69
C ILE A 629 -3.17 -12.84 6.19
N GLY A 630 -2.96 -11.66 5.59
CA GLY A 630 -1.64 -11.25 5.13
C GLY A 630 -0.75 -10.90 6.32
N ALA A 631 0.50 -11.39 6.32
CA ALA A 631 1.51 -11.09 7.33
C ALA A 631 2.02 -9.63 7.33
N HIS A 632 1.31 -8.73 6.64
CA HIS A 632 1.48 -7.28 6.69
C HIS A 632 0.48 -6.58 7.63
N SER A 633 -0.14 -7.30 8.57
CA SER A 633 -0.75 -6.67 9.76
C SER A 633 0.35 -6.20 10.73
N GLU A 634 1.24 -5.31 10.26
CA GLU A 634 2.13 -4.53 11.12
C GLU A 634 1.24 -3.57 11.91
N ILE A 635 0.71 -4.04 13.05
CA ILE A 635 -0.15 -3.22 13.91
C ILE A 635 0.71 -2.08 14.45
N PRO A 636 0.41 -0.80 14.15
CA PRO A 636 1.21 0.32 14.61
C PRO A 636 1.08 0.57 16.13
N PHE A 637 0.40 -0.31 16.87
CA PHE A 637 0.60 -0.47 18.31
C PHE A 637 2.08 -0.73 18.64
N ASN A 638 2.78 -1.53 17.83
CA ASN A 638 4.23 -1.70 17.97
C ASN A 638 5.01 -0.47 17.44
N ALA A 639 4.56 0.22 16.40
CA ALA A 639 5.20 1.46 15.95
C ALA A 639 5.10 2.58 17.01
N ALA A 640 3.98 2.64 17.75
CA ALA A 640 3.79 3.51 18.89
C ALA A 640 4.82 3.23 20.00
N VAL A 641 5.03 1.95 20.32
CA VAL A 641 6.04 1.49 21.29
C VAL A 641 7.48 1.71 20.77
N CYS A 642 7.75 1.46 19.48
CA CYS A 642 9.06 1.73 18.87
C CYS A 642 9.39 3.23 18.85
N SER A 643 8.39 4.11 18.69
CA SER A 643 8.59 5.57 18.78
C SER A 643 8.94 6.06 20.20
N ILE A 644 8.76 5.21 21.22
CA ILE A 644 9.21 5.41 22.61
C ILE A 644 10.59 4.74 22.84
N GLY A 645 10.96 3.75 22.02
CA GLY A 645 12.08 2.82 22.27
C GLY A 645 13.39 3.09 21.53
N ASP A 646 13.49 4.09 20.66
CA ASP A 646 14.74 4.38 19.91
C ASP A 646 15.74 5.21 20.74
N GLN A 647 16.13 4.67 21.90
CA GLN A 647 17.33 5.06 22.63
C GLN A 647 18.25 3.84 22.77
N SER A 648 19.44 3.98 22.21
CA SER A 648 20.47 2.96 22.08
C SER A 648 20.74 2.14 23.35
N LEU A 649 20.84 0.82 23.19
CA LEU A 649 21.98 0.00 23.61
C LEU A 649 21.86 -1.43 23.04
N LYS A 650 22.98 -2.00 22.56
CA LYS A 650 23.10 -3.43 22.24
C LYS A 650 23.69 -4.16 23.45
N ASP A 651 23.15 -5.33 23.76
CA ASP A 651 23.92 -6.58 23.89
C ASP A 651 22.99 -7.79 23.64
N PRO A 652 23.49 -8.99 23.27
CA PRO A 652 22.67 -10.03 22.61
C PRO A 652 22.12 -11.14 23.52
N SER A 653 22.52 -11.23 24.79
CA SER A 653 22.42 -12.49 25.54
C SER A 653 21.05 -12.77 26.18
N ILE A 654 20.32 -13.71 25.56
CA ILE A 654 19.20 -14.50 26.11
C ILE A 654 17.84 -13.79 26.17
N ILE A 655 17.04 -14.01 25.12
CA ILE A 655 15.59 -14.20 25.25
C ILE A 655 15.31 -15.66 24.87
N SER A 656 14.72 -16.43 25.77
CA SER A 656 14.29 -17.80 25.45
C SER A 656 13.09 -17.77 24.51
N PRO A 657 12.97 -18.68 23.52
CA PRO A 657 11.82 -18.70 22.62
C PRO A 657 10.53 -18.90 23.43
N PRO A 658 9.47 -18.11 23.19
CA PRO A 658 8.19 -18.31 23.85
C PRO A 658 7.64 -19.68 23.45
N LYS A 659 7.50 -20.59 24.42
CA LYS A 659 6.80 -21.85 24.22
C LYS A 659 5.39 -21.56 23.71
N ILE A 660 4.97 -22.28 22.67
CA ILE A 660 3.62 -22.21 22.11
C ILE A 660 2.63 -22.64 23.20
N GLY A 661 2.06 -21.65 23.89
CA GLY A 661 0.95 -21.81 24.81
C GLY A 661 -0.36 -21.88 24.03
N SER A 662 -1.20 -22.85 24.35
CA SER A 662 -2.48 -23.07 23.70
C SER A 662 -3.47 -21.93 23.95
N TYR A 663 -3.85 -21.22 22.88
CA TYR A 663 -4.95 -20.24 22.79
C TYR A 663 -4.80 -18.95 23.65
N PRO A 664 -5.59 -17.89 23.36
CA PRO A 664 -5.97 -16.93 24.39
C PRO A 664 -6.61 -17.63 25.61
N PRO A 665 -6.61 -17.01 26.80
CA PRO A 665 -7.14 -17.62 28.01
C PRO A 665 -8.62 -17.98 27.86
N ALA A 666 -9.01 -19.14 28.39
CA ALA A 666 -10.42 -19.48 28.54
C ALA A 666 -11.12 -18.37 29.35
N LEU A 667 -12.16 -17.77 28.74
CA LEU A 667 -13.06 -16.87 29.45
C LEU A 667 -13.69 -17.62 30.64
N PRO A 668 -13.99 -16.93 31.76
CA PRO A 668 -14.54 -17.59 32.94
C PRO A 668 -15.82 -18.36 32.58
N THR A 669 -15.86 -19.63 32.98
CA THR A 669 -17.07 -20.46 32.87
C THR A 669 -18.28 -19.71 33.43
N PRO A 670 -19.43 -19.69 32.72
CA PRO A 670 -20.62 -18.99 33.20
C PRO A 670 -21.03 -19.55 34.56
N SER A 671 -21.12 -18.67 35.56
CA SER A 671 -21.53 -19.04 36.91
C SER A 671 -23.00 -19.47 36.90
N SER A 672 -23.26 -20.69 37.39
CA SER A 672 -24.57 -21.33 37.30
C SER A 672 -25.55 -20.87 38.39
N SER A 673 -26.28 -19.77 38.15
CA SER A 673 -27.60 -19.46 38.73
C SER A 673 -28.09 -18.10 38.22
N ALA A 674 -29.36 -17.86 37.88
CA ALA A 674 -30.58 -18.63 38.10
C ALA A 674 -31.43 -18.75 36.81
N GLY A 675 -32.34 -19.72 36.78
CA GLY A 675 -32.88 -20.25 35.53
C GLY A 675 -33.88 -19.38 34.76
N ALA A 676 -33.70 -19.36 33.45
CA ALA A 676 -34.78 -19.30 32.46
C ALA A 676 -34.60 -20.50 31.49
N SER A 677 -35.71 -21.05 31.00
CA SER A 677 -35.73 -22.22 30.12
C SER A 677 -35.21 -21.91 28.70
N PRO A 678 -34.60 -22.88 27.99
CA PRO A 678 -34.09 -22.66 26.63
C PRO A 678 -35.23 -22.61 25.61
N ALA A 679 -35.74 -21.41 25.34
CA ALA A 679 -36.65 -21.10 24.24
C ALA A 679 -36.44 -19.63 23.82
N ASP A 680 -36.04 -19.43 22.56
CA ASP A 680 -35.94 -18.15 21.83
C ASP A 680 -35.32 -16.95 22.59
N GLU A 681 -33.98 -16.84 22.58
CA GLU A 681 -33.30 -15.59 22.96
C GLU A 681 -33.49 -14.50 21.90
N MET A 682 -34.60 -13.78 22.01
CA MET A 682 -34.87 -12.56 21.25
C MET A 682 -34.08 -11.38 21.85
N TYR A 683 -33.17 -10.78 21.06
CA TYR A 683 -32.35 -9.65 21.50
C TYR A 683 -33.21 -8.47 21.99
N TYR A 684 -32.79 -7.80 23.07
CA TYR A 684 -33.53 -6.65 23.62
C TYR A 684 -33.51 -5.45 22.67
N LEU A 685 -34.66 -4.83 22.42
CA LEU A 685 -34.81 -3.60 21.65
C LEU A 685 -35.70 -2.60 22.44
N PRO A 686 -35.32 -1.30 22.52
CA PRO A 686 -36.15 -0.29 23.17
C PRO A 686 -37.47 -0.06 22.42
N PRO A 687 -38.49 0.56 23.06
CA PRO A 687 -39.71 0.96 22.39
C PRO A 687 -39.42 1.80 21.13
N ARG A 688 -40.18 1.55 20.05
CA ARG A 688 -39.88 2.13 18.73
C ARG A 688 -39.73 3.66 18.74
N GLN A 689 -40.57 4.36 19.52
CA GLN A 689 -40.51 5.82 19.67
C GLN A 689 -39.21 6.31 20.33
N ALA A 690 -38.63 5.55 21.26
CA ALA A 690 -37.34 5.86 21.87
C ALA A 690 -36.18 5.57 20.88
N CYS A 691 -36.28 4.49 20.11
CA CYS A 691 -35.34 4.17 19.03
C CYS A 691 -35.25 5.30 17.99
N ASP A 692 -36.39 5.75 17.47
CA ASP A 692 -36.45 6.84 16.48
C ASP A 692 -35.87 8.15 17.05
N TYR A 693 -36.09 8.45 18.34
CA TYR A 693 -35.51 9.62 19.03
C TYR A 693 -33.98 9.53 19.15
N TYR A 694 -33.43 8.38 19.58
CA TYR A 694 -31.98 8.17 19.69
C TYR A 694 -31.30 8.24 18.31
N ILE A 695 -31.94 7.73 17.26
CA ILE A 695 -31.44 7.75 15.89
C ILE A 695 -31.39 9.17 15.32
N SER A 696 -32.44 9.98 15.49
CA SER A 696 -32.43 11.37 15.01
C SER A 696 -31.27 12.17 15.61
N ARG A 697 -31.02 12.02 16.93
CA ARG A 697 -29.88 12.64 17.60
C ARG A 697 -28.54 12.17 17.05
N PHE A 698 -28.37 10.87 16.83
CA PHE A 698 -27.14 10.33 16.22
C PHE A 698 -26.89 10.88 14.80
N LEU A 699 -27.95 11.00 13.98
CA LEU A 699 -27.86 11.51 12.62
C LEU A 699 -27.47 13.00 12.57
N GLU A 700 -28.02 13.81 13.47
CA GLU A 700 -27.77 15.26 13.51
C GLU A 700 -26.43 15.64 14.17
N ASP A 701 -26.00 14.93 15.22
CA ASP A 701 -24.85 15.33 16.03
C ASP A 701 -23.52 14.63 15.69
N VAL A 702 -23.58 13.36 15.26
CA VAL A 702 -22.43 12.44 15.13
C VAL A 702 -22.19 12.01 13.68
N HIS A 703 -23.25 11.58 13.00
CA HIS A 703 -23.19 11.10 11.61
C HIS A 703 -22.84 12.22 10.63
N CYS A 704 -23.21 13.47 10.94
CA CYS A 704 -22.90 14.66 10.16
C CYS A 704 -21.39 14.89 9.98
N THR A 705 -20.56 14.38 10.90
CA THR A 705 -19.10 14.42 10.87
C THR A 705 -18.47 13.06 10.57
N TYR A 706 -19.02 11.95 11.10
CA TYR A 706 -18.50 10.60 10.89
C TYR A 706 -19.50 9.70 10.15
N TRP A 707 -19.35 9.66 8.83
CA TRP A 707 -20.33 9.06 7.93
C TRP A 707 -20.04 7.57 7.65
N PHE A 708 -20.51 6.68 8.55
CA PHE A 708 -20.29 5.22 8.46
C PHE A 708 -21.36 4.42 7.68
N TYR A 709 -22.56 4.99 7.51
CA TYR A 709 -23.72 4.36 6.86
C TYR A 709 -24.42 5.37 5.94
N SER A 710 -24.94 4.96 4.78
CA SER A 710 -25.91 5.79 4.05
C SER A 710 -27.25 5.84 4.80
N ILE A 711 -27.88 7.03 4.87
CA ILE A 711 -29.10 7.25 5.67
C ILE A 711 -30.23 6.28 5.28
N GLU A 712 -30.45 6.08 3.97
CA GLU A 712 -31.50 5.18 3.46
C GLU A 712 -31.29 3.73 3.93
N ASN A 713 -30.11 3.15 3.72
CA ASN A 713 -29.81 1.79 4.19
C ASN A 713 -29.84 1.68 5.72
N PHE A 714 -29.42 2.72 6.44
CA PHE A 714 -29.46 2.73 7.91
C PHE A 714 -30.90 2.66 8.43
N LEU A 715 -31.78 3.54 7.94
CA LEU A 715 -33.19 3.58 8.35
C LEU A 715 -33.95 2.32 7.91
N ASN A 716 -33.65 1.77 6.73
CA ASN A 716 -34.24 0.51 6.27
C ASN A 716 -33.85 -0.66 7.20
N ARG A 717 -32.55 -0.84 7.52
CA ARG A 717 -32.12 -1.90 8.44
C ARG A 717 -32.74 -1.74 9.84
N VAL A 718 -32.93 -0.52 10.33
CA VAL A 718 -33.65 -0.27 11.59
C VAL A 718 -35.13 -0.67 11.49
N ASN A 719 -35.79 -0.40 10.37
CA ASN A 719 -37.17 -0.85 10.13
C ASN A 719 -37.27 -2.38 10.08
N ASP A 720 -36.36 -3.04 9.36
CA ASP A 720 -36.30 -4.50 9.26
C ASP A 720 -36.09 -5.15 10.64
N THR A 721 -35.19 -4.60 11.45
CA THR A 721 -34.87 -5.06 12.82
C THR A 721 -36.07 -5.02 13.78
N TYR A 722 -37.03 -4.11 13.52
CA TYR A 722 -38.26 -3.96 14.31
C TYR A 722 -39.47 -4.70 13.71
N SER A 723 -39.29 -5.46 12.62
CA SER A 723 -40.35 -6.23 11.98
C SER A 723 -40.41 -7.68 12.48
N GLU A 724 -41.60 -8.20 12.76
CA GLU A 724 -41.82 -9.57 13.28
C GLU A 724 -41.41 -10.69 12.29
N SER A 725 -41.05 -10.34 11.05
CA SER A 725 -40.79 -11.27 9.94
C SER A 725 -39.32 -11.39 9.53
N ALA A 726 -38.39 -10.70 10.21
CA ALA A 726 -36.98 -10.69 9.82
C ALA A 726 -36.20 -11.90 10.39
N PRO A 727 -35.34 -12.58 9.59
CA PRO A 727 -34.40 -13.56 10.13
C PRO A 727 -33.36 -12.88 11.04
N SER A 728 -32.78 -13.66 11.97
CA SER A 728 -31.85 -13.22 13.01
C SER A 728 -30.83 -12.15 12.55
N SER A 729 -30.92 -10.95 13.13
CA SER A 729 -29.98 -9.86 12.88
C SER A 729 -28.55 -10.23 13.28
N SER A 730 -27.55 -9.79 12.50
CA SER A 730 -26.13 -10.07 12.79
C SER A 730 -25.66 -9.38 14.07
N SER A 731 -24.73 -10.03 14.78
CA SER A 731 -24.19 -9.51 16.05
C SER A 731 -23.45 -8.18 15.86
N SER A 732 -22.73 -8.00 14.74
CA SER A 732 -22.09 -6.72 14.39
C SER A 732 -23.08 -5.57 14.17
N TRP A 733 -24.26 -5.84 13.59
CA TRP A 733 -25.31 -4.82 13.44
C TRP A 733 -25.93 -4.44 14.79
N LEU A 734 -26.26 -5.43 15.62
CA LEU A 734 -26.81 -5.19 16.96
C LEU A 734 -25.81 -4.46 17.87
N CYS A 735 -24.52 -4.78 17.79
CA CYS A 735 -23.47 -4.05 18.50
C CYS A 735 -23.38 -2.58 18.05
N SER A 736 -23.49 -2.31 16.75
CA SER A 736 -23.56 -0.92 16.24
C SER A 736 -24.80 -0.20 16.77
N LEU A 737 -25.96 -0.86 16.78
CA LEU A 737 -27.22 -0.28 17.22
C LEU A 737 -27.23 0.01 18.73
N TYR A 738 -26.68 -0.89 19.55
CA TYR A 738 -26.50 -0.65 21.00
C TYR A 738 -25.49 0.46 21.30
N ALA A 739 -24.42 0.61 20.53
CA ALA A 739 -23.51 1.75 20.67
C ALA A 739 -24.21 3.08 20.32
N ILE A 740 -25.05 3.10 19.29
CA ILE A 740 -25.88 4.27 18.92
C ILE A 740 -26.91 4.58 20.02
N PHE A 741 -27.57 3.56 20.59
CA PHE A 741 -28.47 3.75 21.73
C PHE A 741 -27.72 4.22 22.98
N ALA A 742 -26.49 3.77 23.24
CA ALA A 742 -25.68 4.30 24.34
C ALA A 742 -25.38 5.79 24.16
N ILE A 743 -25.10 6.25 22.93
CA ILE A 743 -24.91 7.67 22.62
C ILE A 743 -26.23 8.45 22.80
N GLY A 744 -27.35 7.95 22.26
CA GLY A 744 -28.65 8.62 22.35
C GLY A 744 -29.29 8.65 23.74
N SER A 745 -29.07 7.61 24.55
CA SER A 745 -29.58 7.43 25.93
C SER A 745 -28.68 8.03 27.02
N ALA A 746 -27.59 8.71 26.65
CA ALA A 746 -26.70 9.40 27.59
C ALA A 746 -27.37 10.59 28.33
N ASP A 747 -28.65 10.86 28.03
CA ASP A 747 -29.49 11.93 28.54
C ASP A 747 -30.59 11.35 29.46
N SER A 748 -30.26 11.06 30.72
CA SER A 748 -31.16 10.37 31.67
C SER A 748 -32.02 11.31 32.53
N ASN A 749 -31.90 12.63 32.38
CA ASN A 749 -32.55 13.64 33.24
C ASN A 749 -33.39 14.65 32.45
N LEU A 750 -34.42 14.18 31.75
CA LEU A 750 -35.43 15.03 31.10
C LEU A 750 -36.68 15.20 31.99
N GLN A 751 -36.50 15.91 33.11
CA GLN A 751 -37.60 16.57 33.83
C GLN A 751 -37.53 18.10 33.70
N SER A 752 -37.28 18.64 32.51
CA SER A 752 -37.72 19.99 32.12
C SER A 752 -37.35 20.38 30.68
N GLU A 753 -38.24 21.14 30.06
CA GLU A 753 -38.06 22.03 28.91
C GLU A 753 -38.05 21.44 27.48
N GLN A 754 -38.87 22.07 26.64
CA GLN A 754 -39.06 21.77 25.22
C GLN A 754 -38.00 22.49 24.39
N SER A 755 -37.00 21.79 23.87
CA SER A 755 -36.08 22.35 22.87
C SER A 755 -36.74 22.38 21.49
N PRO A 756 -36.88 23.55 20.82
CA PRO A 756 -37.48 23.62 19.50
C PRO A 756 -36.50 23.10 18.43
N GLY A 757 -36.75 21.88 17.95
CA GLY A 757 -35.97 21.25 16.88
C GLY A 757 -36.08 19.72 16.87
N TYR A 758 -36.11 19.12 18.06
CA TYR A 758 -36.29 17.66 18.21
C TYR A 758 -37.77 17.30 18.39
N PRO A 759 -38.21 16.11 17.92
CA PRO A 759 -39.49 15.56 18.35
C PRO A 759 -39.47 15.41 19.89
N PRO A 760 -40.61 15.64 20.58
CA PRO A 760 -40.66 15.56 22.03
C PRO A 760 -40.30 14.14 22.51
N PRO A 761 -39.66 14.00 23.68
CA PRO A 761 -39.38 12.68 24.24
C PRO A 761 -40.69 11.90 24.43
N PRO A 762 -40.74 10.61 24.05
CA PRO A 762 -41.97 9.82 24.12
C PRO A 762 -42.45 9.62 25.56
N SER A 763 -43.75 9.41 25.73
CA SER A 763 -44.38 9.19 27.05
C SER A 763 -43.95 7.90 27.74
N VAL A 764 -43.29 7.00 27.01
CA VAL A 764 -42.60 5.82 27.53
C VAL A 764 -41.17 5.86 27.00
N MET A 765 -40.24 6.30 27.86
CA MET A 765 -38.80 6.11 27.61
C MET A 765 -38.38 4.72 28.08
N ASP A 766 -37.26 4.22 27.55
CA ASP A 766 -36.64 2.99 28.04
C ASP A 766 -36.03 3.21 29.44
N GLU A 767 -36.06 2.16 30.27
CA GLU A 767 -35.51 2.16 31.64
C GLU A 767 -33.98 1.95 31.65
N ARG A 768 -33.38 1.49 30.53
CA ARG A 768 -31.94 1.21 30.44
C ARG A 768 -31.10 2.47 30.23
N SER A 769 -29.99 2.55 30.95
CA SER A 769 -29.01 3.63 30.87
C SER A 769 -27.98 3.41 29.75
N SER A 770 -27.26 4.48 29.40
CA SER A 770 -26.13 4.44 28.45
C SER A 770 -25.07 3.37 28.80
N THR A 771 -24.80 3.15 30.10
CA THR A 771 -23.88 2.10 30.58
C THR A 771 -24.43 0.68 30.43
N ASP A 772 -25.75 0.49 30.50
CA ASP A 772 -26.38 -0.81 30.27
C ASP A 772 -26.30 -1.17 28.78
N TYR A 773 -26.52 -0.19 27.90
CA TYR A 773 -26.35 -0.35 26.46
C TYR A 773 -24.92 -0.70 26.05
N ILE A 774 -23.91 -0.08 26.66
CA ILE A 774 -22.50 -0.47 26.45
C ILE A 774 -22.23 -1.89 26.96
N SER A 775 -22.86 -2.32 28.05
CA SER A 775 -22.70 -3.67 28.58
C SER A 775 -23.27 -4.73 27.64
N LEU A 776 -24.43 -4.48 27.04
CA LEU A 776 -25.03 -5.34 26.00
C LEU A 776 -24.16 -5.36 24.73
N ALA A 777 -23.66 -4.20 24.30
CA ALA A 777 -22.76 -4.12 23.16
C ALA A 777 -21.44 -4.88 23.41
N LYS A 778 -20.87 -4.80 24.62
CA LYS A 778 -19.68 -5.57 25.04
C LYS A 778 -19.92 -7.09 25.03
N GLN A 779 -21.11 -7.57 25.40
CA GLN A 779 -21.44 -9.01 25.33
C GLN A 779 -21.38 -9.55 23.90
N LEU A 780 -21.65 -8.72 22.89
CA LEU A 780 -21.56 -9.10 21.49
C LEU A 780 -20.13 -9.00 20.91
N VAL A 781 -19.20 -8.29 21.56
CA VAL A 781 -17.84 -8.04 21.05
C VAL A 781 -17.09 -9.32 20.63
N PRO A 782 -17.11 -10.45 21.37
CA PRO A 782 -16.48 -11.70 20.92
C PRO A 782 -17.02 -12.18 19.56
N ALA A 783 -18.35 -12.17 19.39
CA ALA A 783 -18.98 -12.52 18.12
C ALA A 783 -18.66 -11.52 17.00
N VAL A 784 -18.47 -10.23 17.32
CA VAL A 784 -18.02 -9.20 16.36
C VAL A 784 -16.58 -9.47 15.88
N TYR A 785 -15.69 -9.92 16.77
CA TYR A 785 -14.34 -10.36 16.38
C TYR A 785 -14.36 -11.62 15.52
N ASP A 786 -15.25 -12.58 15.81
CA ASP A 786 -15.42 -13.81 15.03
C ASP A 786 -16.05 -13.57 13.64
N GLU A 787 -16.94 -12.58 13.50
CA GLU A 787 -17.54 -12.23 12.21
C GLU A 787 -16.50 -11.58 11.27
N ALA A 788 -15.75 -10.59 11.77
CA ALA A 788 -14.71 -9.86 11.02
C ALA A 788 -15.16 -9.41 9.61
N GLU A 789 -16.31 -8.71 9.54
CA GLU A 789 -16.89 -8.18 8.30
C GLU A 789 -16.98 -6.63 8.37
N ILE A 790 -17.47 -5.97 7.31
CA ILE A 790 -17.49 -4.49 7.27
C ILE A 790 -18.39 -3.90 8.37
N ASP A 791 -19.48 -4.57 8.75
CA ASP A 791 -20.30 -4.17 9.90
C ASP A 791 -19.54 -4.27 11.23
N SER A 792 -18.57 -5.19 11.35
CA SER A 792 -17.73 -5.34 12.55
C SER A 792 -16.82 -4.12 12.73
N ILE A 793 -16.23 -3.61 11.63
CA ILE A 793 -15.48 -2.33 11.62
C ILE A 793 -16.38 -1.19 12.12
N ARG A 794 -17.59 -1.06 11.57
CA ARG A 794 -18.54 0.00 11.97
C ARG A 794 -18.91 -0.11 13.45
N ALA A 795 -19.15 -1.31 13.96
CA ALA A 795 -19.49 -1.55 15.36
C ALA A 795 -18.39 -1.11 16.33
N LEU A 796 -17.13 -1.49 16.07
CA LEU A 796 -15.99 -1.14 16.91
C LEU A 796 -15.67 0.37 16.86
N ALA A 797 -15.87 1.02 15.70
CA ALA A 797 -15.76 2.46 15.57
C ALA A 797 -16.86 3.22 16.35
N MET A 798 -18.11 2.76 16.31
CA MET A 798 -19.21 3.33 17.12
C MET A 798 -18.98 3.13 18.63
N MET A 799 -18.49 1.95 19.02
CA MET A 799 -18.09 1.66 20.40
C MET A 799 -17.00 2.62 20.88
N SER A 800 -16.01 2.92 20.04
CA SER A 800 -14.93 3.87 20.35
C SER A 800 -15.46 5.29 20.64
N ILE A 801 -16.40 5.80 19.84
CA ILE A 801 -17.04 7.12 20.06
C ILE A 801 -17.86 7.12 21.35
N ALA A 802 -18.67 6.08 21.59
CA ALA A 802 -19.48 5.96 22.80
C ALA A 802 -18.60 5.94 24.07
N LEU A 803 -17.50 5.19 24.05
CA LEU A 803 -16.55 5.09 25.16
C LEU A 803 -15.74 6.39 25.38
N GLU A 804 -15.44 7.16 24.32
CA GLU A 804 -14.81 8.48 24.47
C GLU A 804 -15.72 9.44 25.25
N ASN A 805 -17.03 9.46 24.94
CA ASN A 805 -17.98 10.35 25.62
C ASN A 805 -18.17 9.99 27.11
N ILE A 806 -18.01 8.71 27.50
CA ILE A 806 -18.01 8.26 28.91
C ILE A 806 -16.59 8.23 29.49
N CYS A 807 -15.67 9.03 28.94
CA CYS A 807 -14.31 9.26 29.44
C CYS A 807 -13.37 8.01 29.46
N SER A 808 -13.75 6.90 28.83
CA SER A 808 -12.97 5.64 28.80
C SER A 808 -11.94 5.65 27.66
N ARG A 809 -10.97 6.57 27.77
CA ARG A 809 -10.01 6.91 26.69
C ARG A 809 -9.15 5.72 26.20
N VAL A 810 -8.64 4.88 27.10
CA VAL A 810 -7.80 3.73 26.73
C VAL A 810 -8.60 2.70 25.95
N SER A 811 -9.76 2.28 26.49
CA SER A 811 -10.72 1.41 25.80
C SER A 811 -11.12 1.96 24.44
N SER A 812 -11.46 3.26 24.36
CA SER A 812 -11.82 3.94 23.10
C SER A 812 -10.71 3.83 22.05
N TYR A 813 -9.45 4.04 22.43
CA TYR A 813 -8.29 3.89 21.55
C TYR A 813 -8.03 2.42 21.15
N LEU A 814 -8.23 1.46 22.06
CA LEU A 814 -8.11 0.02 21.76
C LEU A 814 -9.16 -0.45 20.74
N TYR A 815 -10.44 -0.05 20.90
CA TYR A 815 -11.49 -0.36 19.94
C TYR A 815 -11.28 0.35 18.59
N MET A 816 -10.69 1.55 18.57
CA MET A 816 -10.25 2.20 17.34
C MET A 816 -9.12 1.41 16.66
N GLY A 817 -8.12 0.97 17.42
CA GLY A 817 -7.03 0.10 16.94
C GLY A 817 -7.53 -1.19 16.30
N ALA A 818 -8.46 -1.88 16.95
CA ALA A 818 -9.10 -3.08 16.43
C ALA A 818 -9.90 -2.80 15.14
N SER A 819 -10.67 -1.70 15.10
CA SER A 819 -11.40 -1.27 13.90
C SER A 819 -10.47 -0.99 12.72
N VAL A 820 -9.34 -0.31 12.96
CA VAL A 820 -8.32 -0.02 11.95
C VAL A 820 -7.60 -1.30 11.51
N GLN A 821 -7.25 -2.20 12.42
CA GLN A 821 -6.65 -3.50 12.11
C GLN A 821 -7.57 -4.36 11.23
N MET A 822 -8.87 -4.42 11.53
CA MET A 822 -9.86 -5.10 10.70
C MET A 822 -10.00 -4.45 9.32
N ALA A 823 -10.09 -3.12 9.26
CA ALA A 823 -10.15 -2.40 7.99
C ALA A 823 -8.90 -2.59 7.13
N TYR A 824 -7.71 -2.67 7.75
CA TYR A 824 -6.46 -2.95 7.06
C TYR A 824 -6.45 -4.39 6.52
N SER A 825 -6.84 -5.36 7.35
CA SER A 825 -6.91 -6.80 6.99
C SER A 825 -7.91 -7.08 5.87
N LEU A 826 -9.06 -6.39 5.87
CA LEU A 826 -10.07 -6.44 4.81
C LEU A 826 -9.69 -5.59 3.58
N GLY A 827 -8.50 -4.99 3.55
CA GLY A 827 -7.98 -4.30 2.37
C GLY A 827 -8.61 -2.94 2.08
N LEU A 828 -9.37 -2.33 3.00
CA LEU A 828 -10.01 -1.02 2.78
C LEU A 828 -9.01 0.13 2.55
N HIS A 829 -7.74 -0.09 2.90
CA HIS A 829 -6.60 0.82 2.68
C HIS A 829 -5.95 0.68 1.28
N ARG A 830 -6.38 -0.30 0.48
CA ARG A 830 -5.94 -0.54 -0.91
C ARG A 830 -7.15 -0.39 -1.83
N ASP A 831 -6.94 0.06 -3.07
CA ASP A 831 -8.01 0.04 -4.08
C ASP A 831 -8.21 -1.36 -4.70
N GLN A 832 -8.13 -2.41 -3.88
CA GLN A 832 -8.06 -3.84 -4.25
C GLN A 832 -9.29 -4.63 -3.76
N MET A 833 -10.49 -4.09 -3.97
CA MET A 833 -11.72 -4.89 -3.88
C MET A 833 -11.94 -5.66 -5.19
N PRO A 834 -12.35 -6.95 -5.17
CA PRO A 834 -12.64 -7.73 -6.37
C PRO A 834 -13.64 -7.04 -7.30
N GLU A 835 -13.50 -7.29 -8.61
CA GLU A 835 -14.26 -6.61 -9.67
C GLU A 835 -15.76 -6.90 -9.67
N SER A 836 -16.22 -7.86 -8.87
CA SER A 836 -17.63 -8.21 -8.67
C SER A 836 -18.37 -7.31 -7.69
N GLY A 837 -17.68 -6.47 -6.91
CA GLY A 837 -18.31 -5.56 -5.95
C GLY A 837 -19.08 -4.44 -6.65
N ALA A 838 -20.28 -4.12 -6.18
CA ALA A 838 -21.07 -3.04 -6.77
C ALA A 838 -20.31 -1.70 -6.66
N SER A 839 -20.37 -0.84 -7.68
CA SER A 839 -19.64 0.44 -7.64
C SER A 839 -20.03 1.34 -6.47
N MET A 840 -21.21 1.16 -5.88
CA MET A 840 -21.63 1.84 -4.64
C MET A 840 -20.91 1.27 -3.40
N GLU A 841 -20.71 -0.04 -3.33
CA GLU A 841 -20.08 -0.74 -2.21
C GLU A 841 -18.59 -0.40 -2.09
N ARG A 842 -17.85 -0.41 -3.22
CA ARG A 842 -16.44 0.03 -3.25
C ARG A 842 -16.30 1.47 -2.77
N GLU A 843 -17.21 2.37 -3.13
CA GLU A 843 -17.22 3.74 -2.64
C GLU A 843 -17.54 3.82 -1.13
N GLN A 844 -18.49 3.02 -0.63
CA GLN A 844 -18.80 2.96 0.81
C GLN A 844 -17.58 2.49 1.62
N HIS A 845 -16.82 1.53 1.10
CA HIS A 845 -15.59 1.04 1.74
C HIS A 845 -14.50 2.11 1.78
N ARG A 846 -14.24 2.81 0.65
CA ARG A 846 -13.33 3.97 0.59
C ARG A 846 -13.74 5.04 1.61
N ARG A 847 -15.04 5.32 1.75
CA ARG A 847 -15.54 6.33 2.71
C ARG A 847 -15.36 5.92 4.16
N ILE A 848 -15.57 4.64 4.51
CA ILE A 848 -15.33 4.13 5.85
C ILE A 848 -13.85 4.26 6.21
N TRP A 849 -12.94 3.88 5.31
CA TRP A 849 -11.49 4.04 5.51
C TRP A 849 -11.12 5.49 5.85
N TRP A 850 -11.55 6.44 5.03
CA TRP A 850 -11.24 7.86 5.23
C TRP A 850 -11.95 8.48 6.46
N THR A 851 -13.09 7.94 6.87
CA THR A 851 -13.76 8.35 8.11
C THR A 851 -13.00 7.84 9.34
N LEU A 852 -12.47 6.61 9.31
CA LEU A 852 -11.57 6.09 10.34
C LEU A 852 -10.27 6.91 10.44
N PHE A 853 -9.69 7.31 9.29
CA PHE A 853 -8.52 8.20 9.27
C PHE A 853 -8.77 9.53 9.98
N SER A 854 -9.88 10.22 9.69
CA SER A 854 -10.23 11.46 10.38
C SER A 854 -10.44 11.25 11.89
N LEU A 855 -11.08 10.14 12.29
CA LEU A 855 -11.39 9.83 13.69
C LEU A 855 -10.15 9.44 14.50
N ASP A 856 -9.23 8.63 13.95
CA ASP A 856 -7.93 8.32 14.55
C ASP A 856 -7.11 9.60 14.81
N GLN A 857 -6.98 10.46 13.80
CA GLN A 857 -6.28 11.76 13.89
C GLN A 857 -6.92 12.71 14.92
N GLU A 858 -8.16 12.48 15.30
CA GLU A 858 -8.88 13.23 16.33
C GLU A 858 -8.62 12.65 17.72
N ILE A 859 -8.89 11.36 17.91
CA ILE A 859 -8.69 10.63 19.18
C ILE A 859 -7.22 10.66 19.60
N ALA A 860 -6.28 10.36 18.71
CA ALA A 860 -4.84 10.45 18.98
C ALA A 860 -4.43 11.86 19.45
N SER A 861 -4.96 12.91 18.80
CA SER A 861 -4.69 14.30 19.17
C SER A 861 -5.29 14.74 20.52
N ARG A 862 -6.17 13.94 21.13
CA ARG A 862 -6.70 14.11 22.49
C ARG A 862 -6.02 13.19 23.51
N GLY A 863 -5.71 11.96 23.11
CA GLY A 863 -5.13 10.93 23.98
C GLY A 863 -3.63 11.13 24.26
N GLY A 864 -2.92 11.90 23.43
CA GLY A 864 -1.45 12.00 23.51
C GLY A 864 -0.73 10.76 22.97
N SER A 865 -1.48 9.83 22.39
CA SER A 865 -0.99 8.65 21.70
C SER A 865 -0.63 9.01 20.25
N PRO A 866 0.34 8.32 19.63
CA PRO A 866 0.59 8.45 18.20
C PRO A 866 -0.63 7.99 17.39
N THR A 867 -0.74 8.50 16.17
CA THR A 867 -1.83 8.17 15.24
C THR A 867 -1.66 6.75 14.72
N LEU A 868 -2.73 5.96 14.76
CA LEU A 868 -2.74 4.59 14.26
C LEU A 868 -2.65 4.53 12.74
N ILE A 869 -3.00 5.60 12.02
CA ILE A 869 -2.92 5.63 10.55
C ILE A 869 -1.95 6.72 10.07
N ASP A 870 -0.76 6.32 9.60
CA ASP A 870 0.19 7.18 8.87
C ASP A 870 0.34 6.74 7.41
N GLU A 871 -0.07 7.63 6.49
CA GLU A 871 -0.03 7.42 5.04
C GLU A 871 1.36 7.11 4.48
N ARG A 872 2.44 7.55 5.13
CA ARG A 872 3.81 7.39 4.64
C ARG A 872 4.44 6.06 5.03
N PHE A 873 4.01 5.49 6.15
CA PHE A 873 4.51 4.20 6.64
C PHE A 873 3.58 3.04 6.27
N LEU A 874 2.25 3.24 6.31
CA LEU A 874 1.25 2.17 6.19
C LEU A 874 0.76 1.90 4.76
N LYS A 875 1.46 2.43 3.75
CA LYS A 875 1.31 2.05 2.33
C LYS A 875 -0.14 2.27 1.81
N ILE A 876 -0.61 3.53 1.81
CA ILE A 876 -2.02 3.87 1.55
C ILE A 876 -2.25 4.36 0.11
N ASP A 877 -2.83 3.50 -0.73
CA ASP A 877 -3.17 3.78 -2.13
C ASP A 877 -4.69 4.03 -2.36
N THR A 878 -5.48 4.20 -1.29
CA THR A 878 -6.94 4.37 -1.40
C THR A 878 -7.31 5.74 -1.99
N PRO A 879 -8.06 5.84 -3.10
CA PRO A 879 -8.55 7.12 -3.59
C PRO A 879 -9.63 7.70 -2.68
N LEU A 880 -9.87 9.01 -2.80
CA LEU A 880 -10.98 9.67 -2.10
C LEU A 880 -12.34 9.17 -2.65
N PRO A 881 -13.36 9.00 -1.79
CA PRO A 881 -14.66 8.52 -2.21
C PRO A 881 -15.41 9.59 -3.02
N SER A 882 -16.14 9.15 -4.05
CA SER A 882 -16.95 10.01 -4.91
C SER A 882 -18.20 10.50 -4.18
N GLU A 883 -18.11 11.70 -3.60
CA GLU A 883 -19.24 12.41 -2.95
C GLU A 883 -20.40 12.72 -3.94
N GLN A 884 -20.23 12.47 -5.24
CA GLN A 884 -21.30 12.54 -6.25
C GLN A 884 -22.10 11.24 -6.38
N MET A 885 -21.47 10.08 -6.13
CA MET A 885 -22.12 8.76 -6.14
C MET A 885 -22.68 8.40 -4.76
N LEU A 886 -22.00 8.88 -3.72
CA LEU A 886 -22.38 8.73 -2.34
C LEU A 886 -22.93 10.05 -1.82
N TYR A 887 -24.25 10.22 -1.90
CA TYR A 887 -24.92 11.35 -1.24
C TYR A 887 -24.67 11.26 0.27
N PRO A 888 -23.97 12.24 0.88
CA PRO A 888 -23.54 12.15 2.27
C PRO A 888 -24.68 12.40 3.27
N GLY A 889 -25.91 12.58 2.79
CA GLY A 889 -27.11 12.83 3.60
C GLY A 889 -27.46 14.32 3.69
N MET A 890 -28.57 14.63 4.38
CA MET A 890 -29.06 16.01 4.50
C MET A 890 -28.22 16.89 5.44
N HIS A 891 -27.34 16.30 6.27
CA HIS A 891 -26.63 16.99 7.35
C HIS A 891 -25.13 17.24 7.06
N THR A 892 -24.61 16.72 5.96
CA THR A 892 -23.20 16.89 5.56
C THR A 892 -23.13 17.50 4.16
N PRO A 893 -22.56 18.70 3.98
CA PRO A 893 -22.45 19.32 2.66
C PRO A 893 -21.47 18.56 1.75
N LEU A 894 -21.73 18.62 0.44
CA LEU A 894 -20.82 18.06 -0.57
C LEU A 894 -19.43 18.70 -0.50
N SER A 895 -18.40 17.93 -0.85
CA SER A 895 -16.96 18.21 -0.75
C SER A 895 -16.42 18.37 0.68
N TRP A 896 -17.24 18.17 1.72
CA TRP A 896 -16.82 18.35 3.11
C TRP A 896 -15.72 17.37 3.51
N LEU A 897 -15.82 16.09 3.13
CA LEU A 897 -14.81 15.09 3.50
C LEU A 897 -13.49 15.42 2.83
N THR A 898 -13.51 15.68 1.52
CA THR A 898 -12.30 16.04 0.76
C THR A 898 -11.58 17.25 1.37
N THR A 899 -12.33 18.28 1.74
CA THR A 899 -11.80 19.48 2.41
C THR A 899 -11.28 19.16 3.82
N SER A 900 -12.03 18.40 4.64
CA SER A 900 -11.64 17.98 5.98
C SER A 900 -10.34 17.15 5.99
N LEU A 901 -10.20 16.16 5.10
CA LEU A 901 -9.01 15.31 5.01
C LEU A 901 -7.74 16.09 4.65
N SER A 902 -7.85 17.07 3.74
CA SER A 902 -6.72 17.95 3.41
C SER A 902 -6.25 18.78 4.60
N LEU A 903 -7.15 19.14 5.52
CA LEU A 903 -6.83 19.80 6.78
C LEU A 903 -6.26 18.83 7.82
N CYS A 904 -6.77 17.59 7.92
CA CYS A 904 -6.21 16.54 8.77
C CYS A 904 -4.74 16.28 8.44
N ARG A 905 -4.38 16.23 7.15
CA ARG A 905 -2.98 16.11 6.70
C ARG A 905 -2.12 17.30 7.16
N LEU A 906 -2.56 18.54 6.93
CA LEU A 906 -1.85 19.73 7.43
C LEU A 906 -1.69 19.73 8.96
N LYS A 907 -2.71 19.29 9.71
CA LYS A 907 -2.66 19.16 11.18
C LYS A 907 -1.62 18.12 11.62
N ARG A 908 -1.53 16.96 10.94
CA ARG A 908 -0.49 15.95 11.18
C ARG A 908 0.90 16.53 10.92
N ASP A 909 1.09 17.22 9.80
CA ASP A 909 2.38 17.78 9.41
C ASP A 909 2.84 18.86 10.43
N ILE A 910 1.91 19.63 10.99
CA ILE A 910 2.15 20.53 12.14
C ILE A 910 2.56 19.76 13.41
N ILE A 911 1.85 18.68 13.77
CA ILE A 911 2.18 17.86 14.95
C ILE A 911 3.61 17.33 14.84
N GLN A 912 3.97 16.80 13.68
CA GLN A 912 5.29 16.21 13.48
C GLN A 912 6.41 17.24 13.55
N ALA A 913 6.32 18.31 12.76
CA ALA A 913 7.36 19.33 12.64
C ALA A 913 7.57 20.15 13.93
N VAL A 914 6.55 20.25 14.79
CA VAL A 914 6.59 21.07 16.01
C VAL A 914 6.79 20.24 17.29
N TYR A 915 6.36 18.97 17.32
CA TYR A 915 6.33 18.16 18.55
C TYR A 915 7.11 16.83 18.48
N LEU A 916 7.31 16.21 17.30
CA LEU A 916 7.83 14.83 17.21
C LEU A 916 9.30 14.74 16.73
N GLU A 917 9.67 15.46 15.66
CA GLU A 917 10.96 15.27 14.98
C GLU A 917 12.18 15.63 15.86
N ARG A 918 11.94 16.33 16.98
CA ARG A 918 12.95 16.67 18.00
C ARG A 918 13.58 15.47 18.71
N SER A 919 13.05 14.26 18.55
CA SER A 919 13.72 13.04 19.01
C SER A 919 14.91 12.66 18.10
N ALA A 920 14.88 13.01 16.81
CA ALA A 920 15.91 12.68 15.82
C ALA A 920 17.17 13.57 15.94
N GLN A 921 17.71 13.67 17.16
CA GLN A 921 18.82 14.52 17.63
C GLN A 921 18.58 16.05 17.51
N ASN A 922 17.86 16.50 16.49
CA ASN A 922 17.61 17.89 16.12
C ASN A 922 16.52 18.50 17.01
N ARG A 923 16.86 18.79 18.28
CA ARG A 923 15.95 19.33 19.32
C ARG A 923 15.48 20.79 19.06
N SER A 924 15.72 21.33 17.88
CA SER A 924 15.37 22.68 17.44
C SER A 924 14.12 22.69 16.53
N VAL A 925 13.73 23.85 15.98
CA VAL A 925 12.87 23.99 14.79
C VAL A 925 13.34 25.24 14.04
N SER A 926 13.34 25.23 12.71
CA SER A 926 13.74 26.40 11.90
C SER A 926 12.61 27.44 11.74
N PHE A 927 12.99 28.71 11.63
CA PHE A 927 12.10 29.87 11.40
C PHE A 927 11.25 29.72 10.13
N SER A 928 11.83 29.13 9.08
CA SER A 928 11.18 28.93 7.77
C SER A 928 10.13 27.83 7.81
N THR A 929 10.35 26.73 8.54
CA THR A 929 9.38 25.62 8.67
C THR A 929 8.05 26.10 9.25
N ILE A 930 8.07 26.85 10.36
CA ILE A 930 6.87 27.39 11.01
C ILE A 930 6.12 28.36 10.08
N SER A 931 6.87 29.25 9.40
CA SER A 931 6.30 30.20 8.45
C SER A 931 5.65 29.51 7.25
N ASN A 932 6.28 28.47 6.71
CA ASN A 932 5.73 27.68 5.58
C ASN A 932 4.47 26.90 5.96
N LEU A 933 4.39 26.36 7.19
CA LEU A 933 3.18 25.70 7.70
C LEU A 933 2.03 26.69 7.89
N LEU A 934 2.31 27.88 8.43
CA LEU A 934 1.30 28.93 8.59
C LEU A 934 0.79 29.44 7.22
N LEU A 935 1.68 29.65 6.25
CA LEU A 935 1.31 29.96 4.87
C LEU A 935 0.48 28.85 4.22
N SER A 936 0.74 27.59 4.55
CA SER A 936 -0.03 26.44 4.03
C SER A 936 -1.44 26.38 4.61
N LEU A 937 -1.62 26.65 5.91
CA LEU A 937 -2.94 26.86 6.51
C LEU A 937 -3.68 28.04 5.86
N GLN A 938 -3.02 29.20 5.68
CA GLN A 938 -3.65 30.35 5.04
C GLN A 938 -4.06 30.07 3.58
N LYS A 939 -3.20 29.40 2.80
CA LYS A 939 -3.53 28.93 1.44
C LYS A 939 -4.73 28.00 1.45
N TRP A 940 -4.79 27.06 2.39
CA TRP A 940 -5.94 26.18 2.57
C TRP A 940 -7.24 26.96 2.79
N LEU A 941 -7.25 27.93 3.72
CA LEU A 941 -8.42 28.79 4.01
C LEU A 941 -8.86 29.63 2.79
N GLN A 942 -7.94 30.00 1.90
CA GLN A 942 -8.29 30.69 0.65
C GLN A 942 -8.90 29.75 -0.40
N LEU A 943 -8.46 28.48 -0.43
CA LEU A 943 -8.84 27.46 -1.41
C LEU A 943 -10.12 26.70 -1.03
N ILE A 944 -10.66 26.83 0.18
CA ILE A 944 -11.91 26.13 0.54
C ILE A 944 -13.08 26.57 -0.37
N PRO A 945 -13.95 25.63 -0.79
CA PRO A 945 -15.13 25.94 -1.59
C PRO A 945 -16.04 27.00 -0.93
N PRO A 946 -16.66 27.90 -1.71
CA PRO A 946 -17.44 29.01 -1.17
C PRO A 946 -18.63 28.54 -0.30
N HIS A 947 -19.25 27.41 -0.63
CA HIS A 947 -20.35 26.83 0.16
C HIS A 947 -19.91 26.16 1.48
N LEU A 948 -18.60 26.03 1.72
CA LEU A 948 -18.00 25.57 2.96
C LEU A 948 -17.34 26.72 3.76
N LYS A 949 -17.47 27.97 3.32
CA LYS A 949 -17.03 29.15 4.09
C LYS A 949 -18.06 29.50 5.15
N HIS A 950 -17.60 29.74 6.39
CA HIS A 950 -18.49 30.09 7.51
C HIS A 950 -19.23 31.41 7.27
N ASP A 951 -18.62 32.36 6.56
CA ASP A 951 -19.21 33.66 6.22
C ASP A 951 -20.32 33.58 5.15
N VAL A 952 -20.53 32.41 4.52
CA VAL A 952 -21.54 32.21 3.47
C VAL A 952 -22.77 31.51 4.07
N PRO A 953 -24.00 32.04 3.88
CA PRO A 953 -25.22 31.42 4.39
C PRO A 953 -25.37 29.97 3.90
N SER A 954 -25.44 29.03 4.84
CA SER A 954 -25.63 27.60 4.58
C SER A 954 -27.01 27.11 5.06
N PRO A 955 -27.56 26.03 4.45
CA PRO A 955 -28.80 25.42 4.92
C PRO A 955 -28.72 25.02 6.40
N PRO A 956 -29.82 25.12 7.19
CA PRO A 956 -29.79 24.82 8.63
C PRO A 956 -29.15 23.47 8.97
N THR A 957 -29.41 22.43 8.17
CA THR A 957 -28.88 21.08 8.37
C THR A 957 -27.36 20.96 8.13
N HIS A 958 -26.76 21.85 7.32
CA HIS A 958 -25.32 21.86 7.03
C HIS A 958 -24.51 22.74 8.00
N LYS A 959 -25.16 23.62 8.76
CA LYS A 959 -24.49 24.61 9.62
C LYS A 959 -23.47 23.97 10.58
N ARG A 960 -23.85 22.87 11.23
CA ARG A 960 -22.98 22.12 12.17
C ARG A 960 -21.70 21.63 11.49
N ALA A 961 -21.82 20.92 10.38
CA ALA A 961 -20.67 20.38 9.64
C ALA A 961 -19.73 21.49 9.13
N VAL A 962 -20.27 22.61 8.63
CA VAL A 962 -19.45 23.78 8.24
C VAL A 962 -18.74 24.38 9.45
N ALA A 963 -19.44 24.60 10.57
CA ALA A 963 -18.84 25.17 11.78
C ALA A 963 -17.72 24.28 12.34
N VAL A 964 -17.93 22.96 12.43
CA VAL A 964 -16.91 21.98 12.88
C VAL A 964 -15.65 22.03 12.00
N LEU A 965 -15.80 22.13 10.67
CA LEU A 965 -14.67 22.25 9.75
C LEU A 965 -13.80 23.49 10.03
N HIS A 966 -14.43 24.64 10.32
CA HIS A 966 -13.71 25.87 10.69
C HIS A 966 -13.10 25.79 12.11
N LEU A 967 -13.74 25.08 13.04
CA LEU A 967 -13.17 24.81 14.37
C LEU A 967 -11.92 23.91 14.28
N HIS A 968 -11.89 22.91 13.40
CA HIS A 968 -10.65 22.15 13.13
C HIS A 968 -9.55 23.05 12.55
N TYR A 969 -9.90 24.02 11.69
CA TYR A 969 -8.92 24.92 11.06
C TYR A 969 -8.28 25.87 12.08
N TRP A 970 -9.09 26.57 12.86
CA TRP A 970 -8.58 27.45 13.92
C TRP A 970 -7.90 26.65 15.04
N GLY A 971 -8.39 25.45 15.35
CA GLY A 971 -7.73 24.50 16.25
C GLY A 971 -6.33 24.08 15.76
N SER A 972 -6.15 23.90 14.46
CA SER A 972 -4.84 23.59 13.85
C SER A 972 -3.90 24.82 13.82
N THR A 973 -4.46 26.02 13.61
CA THR A 973 -3.73 27.29 13.74
C THR A 973 -3.25 27.52 15.18
N ILE A 974 -4.11 27.25 16.15
CA ILE A 974 -3.80 27.25 17.58
C ILE A 974 -2.71 26.23 17.90
N LEU A 975 -2.79 25.01 17.36
CA LEU A 975 -1.81 23.94 17.58
C LEU A 975 -0.39 24.32 17.12
N LEU A 976 -0.27 25.05 16.00
CA LEU A 976 0.99 25.59 15.48
C LEU A 976 1.51 26.78 16.31
N THR A 977 0.63 27.67 16.76
CA THR A 977 1.02 28.98 17.34
C THR A 977 1.04 29.02 18.87
N ARG A 978 0.41 28.08 19.56
CA ARG A 978 0.37 28.01 21.04
C ARG A 978 1.73 27.95 21.74
N PRO A 979 2.80 27.31 21.22
CA PRO A 979 4.09 27.26 21.93
C PRO A 979 4.72 28.65 22.10
N PHE A 980 4.50 29.57 21.14
CA PHE A 980 5.03 30.94 21.22
C PHE A 980 4.32 31.75 22.30
N LEU A 981 2.99 31.66 22.37
CA LEU A 981 2.20 32.30 23.43
C LEU A 981 2.57 31.76 24.82
N LEU A 982 2.78 30.45 24.93
CA LEU A 982 3.19 29.78 26.17
C LEU A 982 4.59 30.23 26.63
N TYR A 983 5.54 30.36 25.70
CA TYR A 983 6.89 30.86 26.00
C TYR A 983 6.91 32.35 26.40
N LEU A 984 6.05 33.19 25.79
CA LEU A 984 5.87 34.59 26.16
C LEU A 984 5.33 34.77 27.59
N VAL A 985 4.57 33.82 28.11
CA VAL A 985 4.07 33.85 29.49
C VAL A 985 5.15 33.45 30.48
N LEU A 986 5.90 32.38 30.17
CA LEU A 986 6.79 31.73 31.16
C LEU A 986 8.24 32.23 31.12
N LYS A 987 8.77 32.58 29.94
CA LYS A 987 10.22 32.81 29.73
C LYS A 987 10.52 34.15 29.03
N TYR A 988 9.62 35.14 29.14
CA TYR A 988 9.74 36.46 28.51
C TYR A 988 11.06 37.19 28.79
N SER A 989 11.59 37.06 30.01
CA SER A 989 12.87 37.66 30.45
C SER A 989 14.10 37.07 29.74
N THR A 990 14.01 35.86 29.17
CA THR A 990 15.12 35.17 28.50
C THR A 990 15.27 35.53 27.01
N LEU A 991 14.29 36.24 26.42
CA LEU A 991 14.27 36.54 24.99
C LEU A 991 15.11 37.77 24.62
N THR A 992 15.88 37.65 23.55
CA THR A 992 16.53 38.80 22.87
C THR A 992 15.49 39.66 22.14
N SER A 993 15.76 40.96 22.01
CA SER A 993 14.81 41.94 21.46
C SER A 993 14.32 41.62 20.04
N SER A 994 15.15 40.99 19.21
CA SER A 994 14.77 40.55 17.85
C SER A 994 13.83 39.33 17.86
N LYS A 995 14.02 38.36 18.78
CA LYS A 995 13.12 37.20 18.90
C LYS A 995 11.78 37.58 19.56
N LYS A 996 11.75 38.56 20.48
CA LYS A 996 10.50 39.04 21.13
C LYS A 996 9.40 39.41 20.14
N ILE A 997 9.70 40.26 19.16
CA ILE A 997 8.72 40.77 18.18
C ILE A 997 8.12 39.63 17.34
N TRP A 998 8.89 38.59 17.00
CA TRP A 998 8.37 37.43 16.26
C TRP A 998 7.47 36.55 17.15
N PHE A 999 7.85 36.34 18.41
CA PHE A 999 7.03 35.60 19.36
C PHE A 999 5.71 36.33 19.66
N GLU A 1000 5.73 37.65 19.88
CA GLU A 1000 4.53 38.47 20.11
C GLU A 1000 3.56 38.41 18.92
N ARG A 1001 4.07 38.46 17.67
CA ARG A 1001 3.25 38.28 16.46
C ARG A 1001 2.61 36.88 16.38
N MET A 1002 3.34 35.82 16.72
CA MET A 1002 2.79 34.45 16.75
C MET A 1002 1.81 34.24 17.91
N GLY A 1003 2.08 34.83 19.09
CA GLY A 1003 1.17 34.85 20.22
C GLY A 1003 -0.15 35.57 19.91
N LYS A 1004 -0.07 36.73 19.25
CA LYS A 1004 -1.24 37.44 18.70
C LYS A 1004 -1.99 36.60 17.67
N THR A 1005 -1.30 35.89 16.78
CA THR A 1005 -1.95 34.98 15.81
C THR A 1005 -2.69 33.82 16.49
N CYS A 1006 -2.14 33.27 17.58
CA CYS A 1006 -2.82 32.27 18.41
C CYS A 1006 -4.10 32.84 19.06
N ILE A 1007 -3.99 34.05 19.59
CA ILE A 1007 -5.08 34.86 20.18
C ILE A 1007 -6.18 35.19 19.16
N ASP A 1008 -5.80 35.60 17.94
CA ASP A 1008 -6.72 36.00 16.87
C ASP A 1008 -7.27 34.79 16.08
N ALA A 1009 -6.86 33.56 16.41
CA ALA A 1009 -7.58 32.33 16.07
C ALA A 1009 -8.63 31.95 17.15
N ALA A 1010 -8.51 32.56 18.33
CA ALA A 1010 -9.13 32.08 19.55
C ALA A 1010 -10.59 32.57 19.73
N GLN A 1011 -10.91 33.89 19.71
CA GLN A 1011 -12.33 34.31 19.58
C GLN A 1011 -12.88 34.08 18.17
N LYS A 1012 -12.09 33.86 17.12
CA LYS A 1012 -12.65 33.32 15.87
C LYS A 1012 -13.37 32.00 16.13
N SER A 1013 -12.71 31.09 16.84
CA SER A 1013 -13.32 29.84 17.29
C SER A 1013 -14.46 30.06 18.30
N LEU A 1014 -14.34 31.00 19.24
CA LEU A 1014 -15.41 31.30 20.20
C LEU A 1014 -16.66 31.87 19.50
N ALA A 1015 -16.49 32.77 18.54
CA ALA A 1015 -17.58 33.38 17.80
C ALA A 1015 -18.35 32.32 17.00
N ILE A 1016 -17.64 31.38 16.37
CA ILE A 1016 -18.25 30.21 15.73
C ILE A 1016 -19.07 29.40 16.75
N LEU A 1017 -18.52 29.10 17.94
CA LEU A 1017 -19.24 28.34 18.98
C LEU A 1017 -20.43 29.10 19.59
N GLN A 1018 -20.33 30.42 19.75
CA GLN A 1018 -21.44 31.28 20.18
C GLN A 1018 -22.54 31.35 19.10
N GLN A 1019 -22.17 31.38 17.82
CA GLN A 1019 -23.11 31.28 16.72
C GLN A 1019 -23.76 29.89 16.65
N MET A 1020 -23.00 28.82 16.87
CA MET A 1020 -23.55 27.45 16.99
C MET A 1020 -24.54 27.34 18.16
N ALA A 1021 -24.29 28.01 19.28
CA ALA A 1021 -25.22 28.09 20.40
C ALA A 1021 -26.52 28.81 20.00
N ALA A 1022 -26.42 29.97 19.33
CA ALA A 1022 -27.59 30.71 18.85
C ALA A 1022 -28.39 29.96 17.77
N ASP A 1023 -27.70 29.17 16.94
CA ASP A 1023 -28.29 28.31 15.91
C ASP A 1023 -28.75 26.92 16.45
N ASN A 1024 -28.60 26.64 17.75
CA ASN A 1024 -28.91 25.35 18.39
C ASN A 1024 -28.20 24.12 17.75
N THR A 1025 -26.95 24.27 17.31
CA THR A 1025 -26.16 23.23 16.60
C THR A 1025 -24.99 22.64 17.43
N LEU A 1026 -24.89 22.96 18.71
CA LEU A 1026 -23.90 22.39 19.63
C LEU A 1026 -24.32 21.00 20.11
N SER A 1027 -23.36 20.06 20.17
CA SER A 1027 -23.59 18.69 20.64
C SER A 1027 -22.81 18.40 21.92
N SER A 1028 -23.51 17.72 22.83
CA SER A 1028 -22.96 17.09 24.04
C SER A 1028 -22.72 15.58 23.87
N LEU A 1029 -23.04 15.02 22.70
CA LEU A 1029 -22.95 13.60 22.40
C LEU A 1029 -21.57 13.16 21.89
N THR A 1030 -20.72 14.14 21.56
CA THR A 1030 -19.32 13.94 21.20
C THR A 1030 -18.44 14.77 22.12
N ALA A 1031 -17.21 14.32 22.40
CA ALA A 1031 -16.26 15.09 23.20
C ALA A 1031 -15.72 16.34 22.45
N PHE A 1032 -16.01 16.52 21.16
CA PHE A 1032 -15.41 17.54 20.30
C PHE A 1032 -15.71 18.97 20.73
N ASP A 1033 -16.99 19.37 20.78
CA ASP A 1033 -17.39 20.75 21.08
C ASP A 1033 -16.88 21.19 22.46
N SER A 1034 -17.01 20.32 23.47
CA SER A 1034 -16.46 20.51 24.82
C SER A 1034 -14.92 20.56 24.87
N THR A 1035 -14.22 19.75 24.08
CA THR A 1035 -12.75 19.80 24.00
C THR A 1035 -12.27 21.07 23.32
N CYS A 1036 -12.99 21.54 22.30
CA CYS A 1036 -12.72 22.82 21.66
C CYS A 1036 -12.91 23.96 22.66
N LEU A 1037 -14.07 24.07 23.33
CA LEU A 1037 -14.31 25.07 24.37
C LEU A 1037 -13.24 25.06 25.47
N LEU A 1038 -12.81 23.88 25.92
CA LEU A 1038 -11.73 23.72 26.90
C LEU A 1038 -10.38 24.25 26.37
N ARG A 1039 -9.96 23.81 25.17
CA ARG A 1039 -8.72 24.28 24.52
C ARG A 1039 -8.71 25.78 24.27
N LEU A 1040 -9.86 26.33 23.88
CA LEU A 1040 -10.09 27.76 23.83
C LEU A 1040 -9.80 28.34 25.21
N VAL A 1041 -10.63 28.06 26.22
CA VAL A 1041 -10.46 28.51 27.62
C VAL A 1041 -9.00 28.43 28.14
N MET A 1042 -8.20 27.44 27.70
CA MET A 1042 -6.76 27.28 27.98
C MET A 1042 -5.79 28.23 27.24
N ILE A 1043 -5.77 28.26 25.90
CA ILE A 1043 -5.00 29.28 25.11
C ILE A 1043 -5.28 30.66 25.62
N PHE A 1044 -6.55 30.80 25.90
CA PHE A 1044 -7.11 31.98 26.38
C PHE A 1044 -6.47 32.41 27.73
N ILE A 1045 -6.26 31.54 28.74
CA ILE A 1045 -5.56 31.91 30.01
C ILE A 1045 -4.24 32.64 29.77
N LEU A 1046 -3.44 32.07 28.86
CA LEU A 1046 -2.09 32.52 28.57
C LEU A 1046 -2.09 33.96 28.07
N ALA A 1047 -3.08 34.30 27.24
CA ALA A 1047 -3.25 35.65 26.72
C ALA A 1047 -3.61 36.67 27.81
N PHE A 1048 -4.52 36.35 28.74
CA PHE A 1048 -4.78 37.23 29.89
C PHE A 1048 -3.54 37.38 30.78
N ALA A 1049 -2.81 36.28 31.03
CA ALA A 1049 -1.61 36.32 31.87
C ALA A 1049 -0.50 37.19 31.27
N HIS A 1050 -0.34 37.16 29.93
CA HIS A 1050 0.64 37.94 29.18
C HIS A 1050 0.27 39.43 29.08
N THR A 1051 -0.97 39.77 28.69
CA THR A 1051 -1.36 41.17 28.38
C THR A 1051 -2.10 41.90 29.51
N ARG A 1052 -2.67 41.16 30.48
CA ARG A 1052 -3.53 41.66 31.57
C ARG A 1052 -4.79 42.45 31.13
N LEU A 1053 -5.18 42.35 29.85
CA LEU A 1053 -6.34 43.05 29.29
C LEU A 1053 -7.68 42.46 29.77
N GLN A 1054 -8.65 43.29 30.14
CA GLN A 1054 -9.96 42.82 30.61
C GLN A 1054 -10.88 42.29 29.49
N GLN A 1055 -10.63 42.59 28.21
CA GLN A 1055 -11.36 41.97 27.09
C GLN A 1055 -11.23 40.44 27.12
N TYR A 1056 -10.00 40.01 27.40
CA TYR A 1056 -9.64 38.61 27.56
C TYR A 1056 -10.35 37.99 28.77
N ARG A 1057 -10.74 38.81 29.76
CA ARG A 1057 -11.62 38.46 30.88
C ARG A 1057 -13.10 38.28 30.51
N ALA A 1058 -13.59 38.90 29.44
CA ALA A 1058 -14.97 38.76 28.98
C ALA A 1058 -15.20 37.49 28.13
N SER A 1059 -14.24 37.13 27.27
CA SER A 1059 -14.23 35.92 26.42
C SER A 1059 -14.25 34.59 27.19
N ILE A 1060 -14.33 34.69 28.51
CA ILE A 1060 -14.26 33.65 29.54
C ILE A 1060 -15.64 33.24 29.92
N GLU A 1061 -16.36 34.23 30.38
CA GLU A 1061 -17.68 34.12 30.88
C GLU A 1061 -18.52 33.76 29.64
N ALA A 1062 -18.21 34.33 28.46
CA ALA A 1062 -18.65 33.81 27.16
C ALA A 1062 -18.36 32.31 26.91
N GLY A 1063 -17.12 31.84 26.97
CA GLY A 1063 -16.80 30.42 26.70
C GLY A 1063 -17.41 29.44 27.71
N MET A 1064 -17.41 29.83 29.00
CA MET A 1064 -18.05 29.07 30.08
C MET A 1064 -19.56 29.09 30.00
N GLU A 1065 -20.17 30.17 29.51
CA GLU A 1065 -21.62 30.26 29.34
C GLU A 1065 -22.11 29.38 28.18
N VAL A 1066 -21.35 29.34 27.08
CA VAL A 1066 -21.60 28.36 26.00
C VAL A 1066 -21.46 26.92 26.50
N LEU A 1067 -20.47 26.63 27.34
CA LEU A 1067 -20.31 25.30 27.93
C LEU A 1067 -21.45 24.93 28.90
N ARG A 1068 -22.01 25.90 29.64
CA ARG A 1068 -23.18 25.71 30.50
C ARG A 1068 -24.49 25.53 29.72
N SER A 1069 -24.64 26.19 28.57
CA SER A 1069 -25.85 26.07 27.74
C SER A 1069 -25.92 24.76 26.97
N MET A 1070 -24.80 24.03 26.82
CA MET A 1070 -24.79 22.66 26.35
C MET A 1070 -25.43 21.70 27.37
N LYS A 1071 -25.99 20.58 26.90
CA LYS A 1071 -26.52 19.54 27.80
C LYS A 1071 -25.38 18.87 28.59
N GLN A 1072 -25.62 18.65 29.87
CA GLN A 1072 -24.59 18.19 30.81
C GLN A 1072 -24.50 16.66 30.84
N VAL A 1073 -23.92 16.12 29.77
CA VAL A 1073 -23.74 14.69 29.50
C VAL A 1073 -22.24 14.33 29.47
N GLY A 1074 -21.88 13.14 29.97
CA GLY A 1074 -20.55 12.53 29.78
C GLY A 1074 -19.36 13.45 30.04
N PHE A 1075 -18.46 13.52 29.06
CA PHE A 1075 -17.29 14.40 29.10
C PHE A 1075 -17.67 15.89 29.20
N CYS A 1076 -18.75 16.34 28.56
CA CYS A 1076 -19.21 17.73 28.67
C CYS A 1076 -19.59 18.08 30.12
N LYS A 1077 -20.29 17.20 30.84
CA LYS A 1077 -20.61 17.39 32.27
C LYS A 1077 -19.35 17.54 33.12
N MET A 1078 -18.40 16.62 32.94
CA MET A 1078 -17.12 16.64 33.66
C MET A 1078 -16.34 17.93 33.39
N VAL A 1079 -16.33 18.42 32.15
CA VAL A 1079 -15.71 19.70 31.81
C VAL A 1079 -16.50 20.86 32.40
N THR A 1080 -17.83 20.90 32.41
CA THR A 1080 -18.60 22.00 33.03
C THR A 1080 -18.46 22.05 34.56
N GLU A 1081 -18.21 20.91 35.22
CA GLU A 1081 -17.98 20.82 36.67
C GLU A 1081 -16.50 21.08 37.02
N GLU A 1082 -15.54 20.53 36.26
CA GLU A 1082 -14.10 20.85 36.33
C GLU A 1082 -13.64 21.69 35.11
N THR A 1083 -14.27 22.85 34.95
CA THR A 1083 -13.82 24.05 34.19
C THR A 1083 -14.21 25.35 34.92
N PRO A 1084 -14.97 25.27 36.03
CA PRO A 1084 -15.01 26.27 37.11
C PRO A 1084 -13.95 26.13 38.24
N MET A 1085 -12.78 25.45 38.03
CA MET A 1085 -11.68 25.24 39.02
C MET A 1085 -10.17 25.61 38.67
N ARG A 1086 -9.85 26.60 37.79
CA ARG A 1086 -8.52 27.29 37.46
C ARG A 1086 -8.43 28.86 37.69
N LEU A 1087 -8.89 29.80 36.78
CA LEU A 1087 -9.27 31.28 36.95
C LEU A 1087 -8.51 32.02 38.08
N VAL A 1088 -8.86 31.79 39.37
CA VAL A 1088 -8.48 32.66 40.50
C VAL A 1088 -7.58 32.07 41.57
N ASP A 1089 -7.39 30.75 41.55
CA ASP A 1089 -6.15 30.14 42.05
C ASP A 1089 -5.05 30.32 40.98
N VAL A 1090 -5.45 30.40 39.71
CA VAL A 1090 -4.73 31.10 38.62
C VAL A 1090 -4.82 32.65 38.77
N GLY A 1091 -5.17 33.17 39.96
CA GLY A 1091 -5.03 34.58 40.39
C GLY A 1091 -6.08 35.62 39.97
N ILE A 1092 -6.93 35.39 38.95
CA ILE A 1092 -7.74 36.43 38.29
C ILE A 1092 -9.11 36.69 38.98
N THR A 1093 -9.08 37.07 40.27
CA THR A 1093 -10.19 37.29 41.24
C THR A 1093 -11.60 37.51 40.66
N ASP A 1094 -12.57 36.68 41.07
CA ASP A 1094 -13.71 36.36 40.18
C ASP A 1094 -14.89 37.33 40.18
N SER A 1095 -15.17 37.97 41.31
CA SER A 1095 -16.07 39.13 41.35
C SER A 1095 -15.32 40.42 40.97
N ASN A 1096 -15.93 41.58 41.19
CA ASN A 1096 -15.34 42.92 41.00
C ASN A 1096 -14.17 43.24 41.98
N LYS A 1097 -13.31 42.28 42.31
CA LYS A 1097 -12.09 42.50 43.09
C LYS A 1097 -10.90 42.76 42.15
N VAL A 1098 -10.64 44.03 41.91
CA VAL A 1098 -9.38 44.53 41.35
C VAL A 1098 -8.24 44.17 42.32
N GLY A 1099 -7.15 43.56 41.82
CA GLY A 1099 -5.87 43.54 42.54
C GLY A 1099 -5.17 42.21 42.78
N ALA A 1100 -5.71 41.04 42.41
CA ALA A 1100 -4.98 39.78 42.54
C ALA A 1100 -4.11 39.49 41.29
N GLY A 1101 -2.83 39.24 41.53
CA GLY A 1101 -1.86 38.94 40.48
C GLY A 1101 -1.95 37.49 40.03
N VAL A 1102 -2.00 37.28 38.70
CA VAL A 1102 -1.78 35.96 38.10
C VAL A 1102 -0.36 35.50 38.40
N LEU A 1103 -0.27 34.38 39.12
CA LEU A 1103 0.82 33.43 39.02
C LEU A 1103 0.44 32.39 37.96
N LEU A 1104 1.40 32.05 37.11
CA LEU A 1104 1.44 30.83 36.32
C LEU A 1104 2.88 30.34 36.44
N ASP A 1105 3.11 29.32 37.26
CA ASP A 1105 4.39 28.60 37.28
C ASP A 1105 4.28 27.30 36.47
N ASP A 1106 5.43 26.71 36.12
CA ASP A 1106 5.51 25.53 35.26
C ASP A 1106 4.75 24.33 35.85
N ASP A 1107 4.80 24.15 37.18
CA ASP A 1107 4.13 23.07 37.90
C ASP A 1107 2.60 23.24 37.92
N LEU A 1108 2.10 24.47 38.08
CA LEU A 1108 0.68 24.76 38.04
C LEU A 1108 0.13 24.56 36.61
N ILE A 1109 0.80 25.05 35.56
CA ILE A 1109 0.36 24.74 34.18
C ILE A 1109 0.40 23.22 33.93
N ALA A 1110 1.41 22.50 34.42
CA ALA A 1110 1.46 21.04 34.30
C ALA A 1110 0.29 20.34 35.02
N GLN A 1111 0.02 20.68 36.27
CA GLN A 1111 -0.99 20.01 37.11
C GLN A 1111 -2.42 20.32 36.67
N LEU A 1112 -2.70 21.58 36.28
CA LEU A 1112 -4.05 21.99 35.89
C LEU A 1112 -4.52 21.30 34.59
N TRP A 1113 -3.60 20.88 33.71
CA TRP A 1113 -3.89 20.60 32.29
C TRP A 1113 -3.36 19.30 31.72
N GLY A 1114 -2.31 18.69 32.29
CA GLY A 1114 -1.71 17.46 31.76
C GLY A 1114 -2.66 16.27 31.66
N ASN A 1115 -3.76 16.27 32.42
CA ASN A 1115 -4.81 15.25 32.36
C ASN A 1115 -5.82 15.47 31.20
N PHE A 1116 -5.98 16.70 30.71
CA PHE A 1116 -7.03 17.06 29.76
C PHE A 1116 -6.56 17.05 28.30
N ASP A 1117 -5.38 17.63 28.03
CA ASP A 1117 -4.71 17.62 26.73
C ASP A 1117 -3.20 17.37 26.96
N PRO A 1118 -2.72 16.11 26.91
CA PRO A 1118 -1.32 15.78 27.17
C PRO A 1118 -0.36 16.43 26.15
N ASN A 1119 -0.83 16.71 24.93
CA ASN A 1119 -0.05 17.42 23.92
C ASN A 1119 0.10 18.92 24.24
N PHE A 1120 -0.62 19.47 25.23
CA PHE A 1120 -0.50 20.87 25.64
C PHE A 1120 0.83 21.15 26.38
N MET A 1121 1.37 20.15 27.08
CA MET A 1121 2.55 20.30 27.94
C MET A 1121 3.87 19.76 27.36
N THR A 1122 3.82 18.95 26.30
CA THR A 1122 5.01 18.40 25.62
C THR A 1122 6.10 19.44 25.27
N PRO A 1123 5.81 20.70 24.91
CA PRO A 1123 6.84 21.72 24.67
C PRO A 1123 7.53 22.26 25.93
N LEU A 1124 6.96 22.08 27.12
CA LEU A 1124 7.51 22.63 28.38
C LEU A 1124 8.20 21.56 29.23
N GLN A 1125 7.55 20.41 29.42
CA GLN A 1125 8.07 19.33 30.27
C GLN A 1125 9.38 18.72 29.74
N THR A 1126 9.76 19.03 28.48
CA THR A 1126 10.98 18.57 27.82
C THR A 1126 12.10 19.63 27.73
N GLN A 1127 11.84 20.89 28.09
CA GLN A 1127 12.64 22.02 27.59
C GLN A 1127 12.99 23.08 28.64
N GLN A 1128 14.24 23.02 29.12
CA GLN A 1128 14.87 24.11 29.87
C GLN A 1128 14.96 25.40 29.02
N SER A 1129 15.21 25.24 27.72
CA SER A 1129 15.12 26.25 26.66
C SER A 1129 14.40 25.66 25.43
N MET A 1130 13.68 26.49 24.66
CA MET A 1130 12.97 26.03 23.44
C MET A 1130 13.75 26.48 22.19
N ASP A 1131 14.89 25.83 21.94
CA ASP A 1131 15.93 26.41 21.08
C ASP A 1131 15.62 26.39 19.58
N LEU A 1132 14.99 27.49 19.12
CA LEU A 1132 14.96 27.87 17.73
C LEU A 1132 16.38 28.25 17.27
N ALA A 1133 17.05 27.33 16.59
CA ALA A 1133 18.16 27.67 15.70
C ALA A 1133 17.63 28.69 14.68
N PHE A 1134 18.15 29.91 14.76
CA PHE A 1134 18.06 30.86 13.65
C PHE A 1134 19.41 30.72 12.99
N ASP A 1135 19.46 30.12 11.79
CA ASP A 1135 20.70 30.05 11.02
C ASP A 1135 21.19 31.49 10.76
N ASP A 1136 22.39 31.78 11.24
CA ASP A 1136 22.79 33.16 11.53
C ASP A 1136 23.03 34.01 10.28
N SER A 1137 22.82 35.33 10.47
CA SER A 1137 23.56 36.43 9.82
C SER A 1137 23.29 36.85 8.35
N SER A 1138 22.44 36.20 7.55
CA SER A 1138 22.29 36.60 6.12
C SER A 1138 20.87 36.74 5.53
N SER A 1139 19.79 36.65 6.33
CA SER A 1139 18.41 36.86 5.82
C SER A 1139 17.46 37.59 6.78
N PHE A 1140 17.97 38.61 7.48
CA PHE A 1140 17.14 39.67 8.08
C PHE A 1140 16.70 40.71 7.03
N ASP A 1141 16.41 40.25 5.81
CA ASP A 1141 15.97 41.11 4.69
C ASP A 1141 14.56 40.73 4.23
N LEU A 1142 13.89 41.69 3.60
CA LEU A 1142 12.44 41.71 3.51
C LEU A 1142 11.94 40.79 2.38
N ASN A 1143 11.59 39.55 2.76
CA ASN A 1143 10.41 38.89 2.18
C ASN A 1143 9.15 39.68 2.59
N SER A 1144 9.02 40.85 1.97
CA SER A 1144 7.93 41.81 2.04
C SER A 1144 6.57 41.17 1.79
N GLU A 1145 6.52 40.07 1.03
CA GLU A 1145 5.32 39.25 0.84
C GLU A 1145 4.78 38.69 2.17
N ILE A 1146 5.62 38.19 3.09
CA ILE A 1146 5.14 37.67 4.38
C ILE A 1146 4.59 38.81 5.24
N LEU A 1147 5.23 39.98 5.22
CA LEU A 1147 4.73 41.17 5.93
C LEU A 1147 3.36 41.58 5.38
N GLN A 1148 3.28 41.81 4.06
CA GLN A 1148 2.04 42.19 3.36
C GLN A 1148 0.91 41.16 3.52
N PHE A 1149 1.22 39.85 3.61
CA PHE A 1149 0.21 38.82 3.80
C PHE A 1149 -0.33 38.67 5.23
N THR A 1150 0.42 39.06 6.27
CA THR A 1150 -0.07 38.91 7.66
C THR A 1150 -1.28 39.78 7.98
N ASN A 1151 -1.46 40.91 7.29
CA ASN A 1151 -2.49 41.92 7.57
C ASN A 1151 -2.54 42.33 9.06
N LEU A 1152 -1.37 42.40 9.69
CA LEU A 1152 -1.18 42.89 11.06
C LEU A 1152 -0.74 44.35 10.99
N ASP A 1153 -1.62 45.25 11.42
CA ASP A 1153 -1.36 46.68 11.51
C ASP A 1153 -0.08 46.99 12.33
N ASP A 1154 0.77 47.89 11.83
CA ASP A 1154 2.05 48.28 12.44
C ASP A 1154 1.86 49.01 13.79
N SER A 1155 0.63 49.38 14.13
CA SER A 1155 0.24 50.08 15.36
C SER A 1155 0.41 49.29 16.67
N ILE A 1156 0.77 47.99 16.62
CA ILE A 1156 0.91 47.13 17.81
C ILE A 1156 2.28 46.43 17.85
N VAL A 1157 3.33 47.24 18.04
CA VAL A 1157 4.33 46.88 19.06
C VAL A 1157 3.65 47.12 20.42
N ILE A 1158 3.60 46.12 21.30
CA ILE A 1158 3.16 46.36 22.68
C ILE A 1158 4.28 47.13 23.35
N ASP A 1159 4.19 48.47 23.36
CA ASP A 1159 5.19 49.33 24.00
C ASP A 1159 5.26 49.00 25.50
N PRO A 1160 6.34 48.35 25.99
CA PRO A 1160 6.43 47.97 27.39
C PRO A 1160 6.48 49.21 28.29
N SER A 1161 6.93 50.35 27.78
CA SER A 1161 7.14 51.56 28.57
C SER A 1161 5.83 52.23 29.01
N GLN A 1162 4.70 52.00 28.33
CA GLN A 1162 3.41 52.50 28.78
C GLN A 1162 2.82 51.72 29.97
N VAL A 1163 3.23 50.46 30.19
CA VAL A 1163 2.70 49.60 31.27
C VAL A 1163 3.52 49.74 32.57
N TYR A 1164 4.81 50.03 32.48
CA TYR A 1164 5.72 50.11 33.65
C TYR A 1164 5.89 51.52 34.25
N SER A 1165 5.18 52.54 33.76
CA SER A 1165 5.35 53.93 34.20
C SER A 1165 4.66 54.30 35.53
N ASN A 1166 3.71 53.49 36.01
CA ASN A 1166 2.80 53.85 37.11
C ASN A 1166 2.90 52.97 38.38
N TYR A 1167 3.88 52.09 38.52
CA TYR A 1167 4.06 51.28 39.74
C TYR A 1167 5.49 51.36 40.28
N ASP A 1168 5.62 52.13 41.35
CA ASP A 1168 6.81 52.35 42.16
C ASP A 1168 7.18 51.06 42.92
N TYR A 1169 8.38 50.52 42.70
CA TYR A 1169 8.85 49.31 43.39
C TYR A 1169 9.41 49.67 44.77
N LYS A 1170 8.74 49.20 45.83
CA LYS A 1170 9.25 49.11 47.21
C LYS A 1170 9.02 47.70 47.76
#